data_AF-A0A368TYG6-F1
#
_entry.id   AF-A0A368TYG6-F1
#
_cell.length_a   1.000
_cell.length_b   1.000
_cell.length_c   1.000
_cell.angle_alpha   90.00
_cell.angle_beta   90.00
_cell.angle_gamma   90.00
#
_symmetry.space_group_name_H-M   'P 1'
#
loop_
_entity.id
_entity.type
_entity.pdbx_description
1 polymer ?
#
loop_
_entity_poly.entity_id
_entity_poly.type
_entity_poly.pdbx_seq_one_letter_code
_entity_poly.pdbx_strand_id
1 'polypeptide(L)'
;MSKIDRRTSSSSKDSHSDKPEEKRSPFQNEPPAARQQWLLFLWLTLGIFLTFNYFDATEQQSQVELTYSEFLDAVEAGHIEEVTLHGQDVEGSFSDAGRQAREAEDVETFETIRPDVESSRLLERLEANGIGIAARPVDPPWWQRMLVGVLPWVLFLGLLFWFWNRMQQRAMSGGDGIFSMGKSKARQVRSEDSKVRLDDVAGSENAKQEVIEVIDFLKSPQRFQALGAKIPRGLLLMGPPGTGKTLMAKAVAGEAGVPFFNVSGSEFIEMFVGVGASRVRDMFQKAKEQAPSVIFIDELDSIGRSRGTGMGGGHDEREQTLNQILAEMDGFEEGESVVVLAATNRPDVLDSALLRPGRFDRKITLENPHRDARCKILEVHTRKMPLSDDVDLKRLAEMTTGFSGADLANLVNEAALLAGRREQKEVDWQCFSDARDRLLLGEAKDVGLTNEERHLVAYHESGHALLAYLLPHADPLEKMSVLPRGRSLGVTAQVPDEDRYNYQESYLRDRLTVMFGGRLAESLVFEETSSGAENDLQQATQLARRMVARWGMNKRIGPMMCAQSQEHPFLGKEMAQQREHSEETANLIDEEIRGLLQEVEAHGRELLKQHRQALDALASTLEEHETLDAGEIHEILHKHTAHQHTL
;
A
#
# COMPACT_ATOMS: atom_id res chain seq x y z
N MET A 1 -41.89 89.11 29.19
CA MET A 1 -41.07 88.44 30.22
C MET A 1 -39.63 88.39 29.71
N SER A 2 -38.71 89.24 30.19
CA SER A 2 -37.76 88.99 31.31
C SER A 2 -36.79 87.84 30.98
N LYS A 3 -35.45 87.95 30.87
CA LYS A 3 -34.38 88.92 31.24
C LYS A 3 -33.14 88.53 30.36
N ILE A 4 -32.35 89.42 29.74
CA ILE A 4 -31.20 90.22 30.30
C ILE A 4 -30.11 89.27 30.87
N ASP A 5 -28.81 89.23 30.53
CA ASP A 5 -27.79 90.21 30.05
C ASP A 5 -26.58 89.42 29.44
N ARG A 6 -25.97 89.81 28.31
CA ARG A 6 -24.78 90.68 28.10
C ARG A 6 -23.44 90.25 28.76
N ARG A 7 -22.40 90.09 27.93
CA ARG A 7 -21.10 90.84 27.87
C ARG A 7 -20.02 89.97 27.19
N THR A 8 -19.60 90.25 25.95
CA THR A 8 -18.60 91.23 25.44
C THR A 8 -17.13 90.94 25.78
N SER A 9 -16.34 90.76 24.71
CA SER A 9 -15.00 91.35 24.42
C SER A 9 -13.81 90.95 25.31
N SER A 10 -12.55 90.83 24.88
CA SER A 10 -11.80 91.31 23.72
C SER A 10 -10.38 90.70 23.79
N SER A 11 -9.70 90.66 22.63
CA SER A 11 -8.25 90.86 22.36
C SER A 11 -7.26 90.87 23.55
N SER A 12 -6.05 90.33 23.50
CA SER A 12 -5.01 90.60 22.50
C SER A 12 -3.68 89.92 22.90
N LYS A 13 -2.89 89.57 21.87
CA LYS A 13 -1.43 89.78 21.71
C LYS A 13 -0.37 88.93 22.45
N ASP A 14 0.53 88.45 21.58
CA ASP A 14 2.00 88.47 21.62
C ASP A 14 2.72 87.66 22.71
N SER A 15 3.37 86.56 22.31
CA SER A 15 4.82 86.42 22.01
C SER A 15 5.56 85.84 23.24
N HIS A 16 6.47 84.87 23.18
CA HIS A 16 7.56 84.60 22.26
C HIS A 16 8.01 83.12 22.35
N SER A 17 8.57 82.64 21.23
CA SER A 17 9.59 81.60 20.98
C SER A 17 10.14 80.76 22.16
N ASP A 18 10.30 79.44 22.05
CA ASP A 18 11.34 78.82 21.20
C ASP A 18 11.04 77.39 20.67
N LYS A 19 11.66 77.11 19.52
CA LYS A 19 11.52 76.01 18.53
C LYS A 19 12.23 74.68 18.93
N PRO A 20 12.31 73.66 18.04
CA PRO A 20 11.25 72.96 17.28
C PRO A 20 11.38 71.42 17.41
N GLU A 21 10.29 70.67 17.24
CA GLU A 21 10.39 69.24 16.85
C GLU A 21 9.65 68.96 15.55
N GLU A 22 10.41 68.38 14.63
CA GLU A 22 10.16 68.09 13.23
C GLU A 22 8.96 67.15 13.04
N LYS A 23 7.90 67.63 12.38
CA LYS A 23 6.97 66.76 11.64
C LYS A 23 7.56 66.50 10.27
N ARG A 24 8.12 65.31 10.05
CA ARG A 24 8.53 64.83 8.73
C ARG A 24 7.31 64.37 7.92
N SER A 25 7.26 64.86 6.70
CA SER A 25 6.33 64.56 5.60
C SER A 25 6.32 63.10 5.18
N PRO A 26 5.27 62.62 4.49
CA PRO A 26 5.26 61.29 3.90
C PRO A 26 6.18 61.29 2.68
N PHE A 27 7.28 60.55 2.74
CA PHE A 27 7.98 60.19 1.52
C PHE A 27 7.19 59.08 0.81
N GLN A 28 6.58 59.48 -0.30
CA GLN A 28 6.20 58.60 -1.40
C GLN A 28 7.43 57.79 -1.80
N ASN A 29 7.44 56.49 -1.51
CA ASN A 29 8.26 55.56 -2.29
C ASN A 29 7.46 55.29 -3.56
N GLU A 30 7.78 56.02 -4.62
CA GLU A 30 7.40 55.60 -5.97
C GLU A 30 7.87 54.15 -6.17
N PRO A 31 7.04 53.23 -6.67
CA PRO A 31 7.55 51.94 -7.13
C PRO A 31 8.59 52.23 -8.21
N PRO A 32 9.73 51.51 -8.28
CA PRO A 32 10.67 51.73 -9.37
C PRO A 32 9.89 51.61 -10.67
N ALA A 33 9.86 52.71 -11.44
CA ALA A 33 9.11 52.79 -12.68
C ALA A 33 9.37 51.51 -13.47
N ALA A 34 8.33 50.88 -14.02
CA ALA A 34 8.42 49.59 -14.73
C ALA A 34 9.63 49.52 -15.70
N ARG A 35 10.11 50.66 -16.22
CA ARG A 35 11.39 50.82 -16.94
C ARG A 35 12.66 50.34 -16.21
N GLN A 36 12.84 50.60 -14.92
CA GLN A 36 14.03 50.16 -14.15
C GLN A 36 14.04 48.63 -13.95
N GLN A 37 12.87 48.04 -13.70
CA GLN A 37 12.73 46.59 -13.62
C GLN A 37 12.92 45.93 -15.00
N TRP A 38 12.46 46.58 -16.07
CA TRP A 38 12.69 46.16 -17.45
C TRP A 38 14.18 46.18 -17.82
N LEU A 39 14.91 47.23 -17.40
CA LEU A 39 16.37 47.34 -17.60
C LEU A 39 17.12 46.24 -16.83
N LEU A 40 16.77 45.97 -15.57
CA LEU A 40 17.39 44.91 -14.78
C LEU A 40 17.16 43.53 -15.41
N PHE A 41 15.95 43.25 -15.89
CA PHE A 41 15.64 42.02 -16.61
C PHE A 41 16.46 41.89 -17.90
N LEU A 42 16.57 42.97 -18.67
CA LEU A 42 17.34 42.99 -19.92
C LEU A 42 18.84 42.75 -19.66
N TRP A 43 19.40 43.38 -18.63
CA TRP A 43 20.79 43.13 -18.20
C TRP A 43 21.01 41.70 -17.67
N LEU A 44 20.04 41.12 -16.96
CA LEU A 44 20.10 39.72 -16.51
C LEU A 44 20.09 38.76 -17.70
N THR A 45 19.19 38.98 -18.67
CA THR A 45 19.12 38.15 -19.89
C THR A 45 20.38 38.30 -20.74
N LEU A 46 20.92 39.51 -20.87
CA LEU A 46 22.18 39.77 -21.56
C LEU A 46 23.36 39.11 -20.83
N GLY A 47 23.36 39.14 -19.50
CA GLY A 47 24.34 38.46 -18.67
C GLY A 47 24.32 36.95 -18.88
N ILE A 48 23.14 36.32 -18.85
CA ILE A 48 22.99 34.88 -19.10
C ILE A 48 23.41 34.54 -20.54
N PHE A 49 23.02 35.34 -21.52
CA PHE A 49 23.40 35.17 -22.93
C PHE A 49 24.91 35.26 -23.16
N LEU A 50 25.58 36.25 -22.53
CA LEU A 50 27.03 36.42 -22.60
C LEU A 50 27.77 35.31 -21.85
N THR A 51 27.23 34.85 -20.71
CA THR A 51 27.82 33.73 -19.95
C THR A 51 27.73 32.44 -20.75
N PHE A 52 26.60 32.20 -21.43
CA PHE A 52 26.43 31.04 -22.29
C PHE A 52 27.37 31.07 -23.50
N ASN A 53 27.50 32.22 -24.18
CA ASN A 53 28.50 32.39 -25.26
C ASN A 53 29.94 32.22 -24.75
N TYR A 54 30.21 32.65 -23.52
CA TYR A 54 31.53 32.45 -22.91
C TYR A 54 31.78 30.96 -22.67
N PHE A 55 30.82 30.22 -22.11
CA PHE A 55 30.96 28.77 -21.90
C PHE A 55 31.10 28.00 -23.23
N ASP A 56 30.31 28.33 -24.26
CA ASP A 56 30.41 27.73 -25.60
C ASP A 56 31.79 28.01 -26.26
N ALA A 57 32.36 29.20 -26.01
CA ALA A 57 33.72 29.53 -26.45
C ALA A 57 34.84 28.90 -25.60
N THR A 58 34.53 28.40 -24.40
CA THR A 58 35.51 27.77 -23.50
C THR A 58 35.50 26.24 -23.59
N GLU A 59 34.54 25.65 -24.30
CA GLU A 59 34.39 24.20 -24.52
C GLU A 59 35.10 23.70 -25.80
N GLN A 60 36.02 24.49 -26.36
CA GLN A 60 36.98 24.00 -27.36
C GLN A 60 38.15 23.32 -26.64
N GLN A 61 37.94 22.08 -26.18
CA GLN A 61 39.06 21.21 -25.78
C GLN A 61 40.00 21.03 -26.97
N SER A 62 41.30 21.06 -26.70
CA SER A 62 42.39 20.99 -27.67
C SER A 62 42.47 19.62 -28.35
N GLN A 63 41.57 19.34 -29.28
CA GLN A 63 41.67 18.22 -30.20
C GLN A 63 42.63 18.58 -31.32
N VAL A 64 43.48 17.63 -31.72
CA VAL A 64 44.37 17.82 -32.88
C VAL A 64 43.61 17.43 -34.13
N GLU A 65 43.31 18.41 -34.98
CA GLU A 65 42.77 18.15 -36.32
C GLU A 65 43.85 17.49 -37.20
N LEU A 66 43.58 16.26 -37.63
CA LEU A 66 44.40 15.54 -38.59
C LEU A 66 43.84 15.70 -40.00
N THR A 67 44.71 15.94 -40.99
CA THR A 67 44.29 15.71 -42.38
C THR A 67 44.05 14.22 -42.60
N TYR A 68 43.16 13.88 -43.53
CA TYR A 68 42.79 12.49 -43.79
C TYR A 68 44.00 11.63 -44.19
N SER A 69 44.96 12.23 -44.92
CA SER A 69 46.23 11.58 -45.28
C SER A 69 47.12 11.33 -44.05
N GLU A 70 47.28 12.30 -43.15
CA GLU A 70 48.07 12.11 -41.92
C GLU A 70 47.46 11.09 -40.97
N PHE A 71 46.13 10.98 -40.96
CA PHE A 71 45.43 9.91 -40.25
C PHE A 71 45.77 8.54 -40.82
N LEU A 72 45.73 8.36 -42.14
CA LEU A 72 46.11 7.09 -42.77
C LEU A 72 47.58 6.72 -42.49
N ASP A 73 48.50 7.68 -42.59
CA ASP A 73 49.91 7.47 -42.25
C ASP A 73 50.07 7.04 -40.76
N ALA A 74 49.30 7.63 -39.86
CA ALA A 74 49.30 7.28 -38.43
C ALA A 74 48.70 5.89 -38.17
N VAL A 75 47.69 5.47 -38.93
CA VAL A 75 47.15 4.09 -38.90
C VAL A 75 48.23 3.10 -39.35
N GLU A 76 48.89 3.34 -40.49
CA GLU A 76 49.93 2.45 -41.02
C GLU A 76 51.14 2.31 -40.09
N ALA A 77 51.50 3.39 -39.40
CA ALA A 77 52.57 3.40 -38.41
C ALA A 77 52.19 2.76 -37.06
N GLY A 78 50.92 2.39 -36.85
CA GLY A 78 50.44 1.78 -35.61
C GLY A 78 50.29 2.77 -34.44
N HIS A 79 50.09 4.05 -34.73
CA HIS A 79 50.03 5.13 -33.72
C HIS A 79 48.63 5.38 -33.14
N ILE A 80 47.63 4.59 -33.52
CA ILE A 80 46.22 4.78 -33.14
C ILE A 80 45.72 3.57 -32.36
N GLU A 81 45.04 3.82 -31.24
CA GLU A 81 44.54 2.77 -30.34
C GLU A 81 43.09 2.40 -30.64
N GLU A 82 42.21 3.40 -30.75
CA GLU A 82 40.79 3.21 -31.06
C GLU A 82 40.28 4.31 -32.00
N VAL A 83 39.34 3.94 -32.89
CA VAL A 83 38.70 4.86 -33.83
C VAL A 83 37.18 4.63 -33.83
N THR A 84 36.43 5.70 -33.61
CA THR A 84 34.97 5.75 -33.71
C THR A 84 34.57 6.57 -34.93
N LEU A 85 33.69 6.01 -35.77
CA LEU A 85 33.23 6.62 -37.01
C LEU A 85 31.80 7.16 -36.86
N HIS A 86 31.63 8.47 -36.91
CA HIS A 86 30.35 9.17 -36.89
C HIS A 86 30.05 9.78 -38.27
N GLY A 87 29.59 8.95 -39.19
CA GLY A 87 29.28 9.40 -40.55
C GLY A 87 30.55 9.76 -41.33
N GLN A 88 30.79 11.04 -41.58
CA GLN A 88 32.01 11.56 -42.21
C GLN A 88 33.07 11.95 -41.18
N ASP A 89 32.68 12.17 -39.92
CA ASP A 89 33.57 12.56 -38.85
C ASP A 89 34.18 11.30 -38.21
N VAL A 90 35.49 11.36 -37.98
CA VAL A 90 36.30 10.27 -37.44
C VAL A 90 37.00 10.79 -36.21
N GLU A 91 36.62 10.28 -35.06
CA GLU A 91 37.24 10.61 -33.78
C GLU A 91 37.98 9.38 -33.26
N GLY A 92 39.14 9.58 -32.64
CA GLY A 92 39.90 8.46 -32.10
C GLY A 92 40.94 8.89 -31.08
N SER A 93 41.57 7.90 -30.46
CA SER A 93 42.63 8.08 -29.48
C SER A 93 43.98 7.58 -30.01
N PHE A 94 45.05 8.30 -29.67
CA PHE A 94 46.41 7.87 -29.99
C PHE A 94 46.90 6.78 -29.03
N SER A 95 47.67 5.82 -29.54
CA SER A 95 48.37 4.85 -28.70
C SER A 95 49.55 5.52 -27.97
N ASP A 96 50.08 4.89 -26.91
CA ASP A 96 51.22 5.41 -26.15
C ASP A 96 52.47 5.69 -27.03
N ALA A 97 52.66 4.91 -28.10
CA ALA A 97 53.72 5.14 -29.09
C ALA A 97 53.42 6.35 -30.00
N GLY A 98 52.15 6.57 -30.37
CA GLY A 98 51.71 7.73 -31.15
C GLY A 98 51.84 9.05 -30.38
N ARG A 99 51.55 9.03 -29.07
CA ARG A 99 51.72 10.19 -28.17
C ARG A 99 53.20 10.61 -28.05
N GLN A 100 54.10 9.64 -27.90
CA GLN A 100 55.54 9.89 -27.82
C GLN A 100 56.14 10.37 -29.16
N ALA A 101 55.64 9.87 -30.29
CA ALA A 101 56.11 10.27 -31.62
C ALA A 101 55.76 11.72 -32.00
N ARG A 102 54.74 12.31 -31.36
CA ARG A 102 54.24 13.66 -31.69
C ARG A 102 54.63 14.76 -30.70
N GLU A 103 55.45 14.46 -29.68
CA GLU A 103 55.82 15.41 -28.62
C GLU A 103 54.61 16.17 -28.03
N ALA A 104 53.44 15.53 -28.01
CA ALA A 104 52.17 16.12 -27.58
C ALA A 104 51.71 15.41 -26.31
N GLU A 105 52.31 15.76 -25.16
CA GLU A 105 52.03 15.11 -23.86
C GLU A 105 50.59 15.31 -23.35
N ASP A 106 49.83 16.29 -23.87
CA ASP A 106 48.52 16.69 -23.35
C ASP A 106 47.33 16.47 -24.31
N VAL A 107 47.50 15.78 -25.44
CA VAL A 107 46.40 15.52 -26.38
C VAL A 107 46.11 14.01 -26.49
N GLU A 108 44.97 13.58 -25.94
CA GLU A 108 44.55 12.18 -25.94
C GLU A 108 43.76 11.77 -27.19
N THR A 109 43.11 12.74 -27.86
CA THR A 109 42.19 12.47 -28.97
C THR A 109 42.51 13.28 -30.23
N PHE A 110 42.19 12.72 -31.38
CA PHE A 110 42.22 13.40 -32.66
C PHE A 110 40.85 13.38 -33.32
N GLU A 111 40.64 14.37 -34.18
CA GLU A 111 39.49 14.43 -35.07
C GLU A 111 40.02 14.52 -36.51
N THR A 112 39.44 13.73 -37.41
CA THR A 112 39.66 13.85 -38.84
C THR A 112 38.35 13.65 -39.57
N ILE A 113 38.24 14.18 -40.78
CA ILE A 113 37.04 14.06 -41.59
C ILE A 113 37.37 13.21 -42.81
N ARG A 114 36.59 12.14 -43.01
CA ARG A 114 36.68 11.31 -44.20
C ARG A 114 36.07 12.06 -45.40
N PRO A 115 36.82 12.26 -46.49
CA PRO A 115 36.28 12.87 -47.70
C PRO A 115 35.16 12.02 -48.31
N ASP A 116 34.02 12.66 -48.60
CA ASP A 116 32.90 12.01 -49.28
C ASP A 116 33.13 11.99 -50.79
N VAL A 117 33.73 10.91 -51.28
CA VAL A 117 34.02 10.73 -52.71
C VAL A 117 33.46 9.38 -53.16
N GLU A 118 32.50 9.41 -54.08
CA GLU A 118 31.77 8.21 -54.58
C GLU A 118 32.66 7.18 -55.32
N SER A 119 33.93 7.50 -55.63
CA SER A 119 34.84 6.58 -56.34
C SER A 119 36.18 6.42 -55.61
N SER A 120 36.39 5.24 -55.03
CA SER A 120 37.64 4.82 -54.35
C SER A 120 38.89 5.01 -55.21
N ARG A 121 38.74 4.92 -56.53
CA ARG A 121 39.82 5.03 -57.54
C ARG A 121 40.48 6.42 -57.63
N LEU A 122 39.80 7.48 -57.17
CA LEU A 122 40.37 8.83 -57.14
C LEU A 122 41.27 9.01 -55.91
N LEU A 123 40.82 8.53 -54.75
CA LEU A 123 41.55 8.59 -53.48
C LEU A 123 42.87 7.81 -53.59
N GLU A 124 42.84 6.57 -54.09
CA GLU A 124 44.04 5.74 -54.32
C GLU A 124 45.07 6.40 -55.26
N ARG A 125 44.62 7.18 -56.26
CA ARG A 125 45.51 7.90 -57.18
C ARG A 125 46.14 9.13 -56.56
N LEU A 126 45.43 9.83 -55.69
CA LEU A 126 45.95 11.01 -54.98
C LEU A 126 47.00 10.58 -53.95
N GLU A 127 46.75 9.47 -53.27
CA GLU A 127 47.67 8.82 -52.33
C GLU A 127 48.93 8.30 -53.02
N ALA A 128 48.80 7.57 -54.15
CA ALA A 128 49.94 7.06 -54.92
C ALA A 128 50.87 8.17 -55.48
N ASN A 129 50.43 9.43 -55.49
CA ASN A 129 51.23 10.59 -55.90
C ASN A 129 51.65 11.48 -54.71
N GLY A 130 51.39 11.07 -53.47
CA GLY A 130 51.80 11.79 -52.25
C GLY A 130 51.09 13.13 -52.03
N ILE A 131 49.83 13.25 -52.47
CA ILE A 131 49.05 14.49 -52.34
C ILE A 131 48.21 14.45 -51.06
N GLY A 132 48.43 15.39 -50.14
CA GLY A 132 47.67 15.51 -48.89
C GLY A 132 46.20 15.88 -49.14
N ILE A 133 45.29 15.13 -48.51
CA ILE A 133 43.83 15.30 -48.63
C ILE A 133 43.28 15.92 -47.34
N ALA A 134 42.74 17.14 -47.45
CA ALA A 134 42.05 17.81 -46.36
C ALA A 134 40.55 17.93 -46.68
N ALA A 135 39.69 17.32 -45.85
CA ALA A 135 38.25 17.50 -45.88
C ALA A 135 37.82 18.54 -44.83
N ARG A 136 36.77 19.32 -45.12
CA ARG A 136 36.19 20.30 -44.20
C ARG A 136 34.68 20.07 -44.08
N PRO A 137 34.08 20.29 -42.90
CA PRO A 137 32.66 20.02 -42.71
C PRO A 137 31.80 21.02 -43.50
N VAL A 138 30.66 20.55 -44.01
CA VAL A 138 29.65 21.42 -44.63
C VAL A 138 28.86 22.07 -43.50
N ASP A 139 29.37 23.20 -43.05
CA ASP A 139 28.75 24.06 -42.07
C ASP A 139 27.29 24.41 -42.45
N PRO A 140 26.28 24.14 -41.60
CA PRO A 140 24.91 24.51 -41.91
C PRO A 140 24.79 26.03 -42.09
N PRO A 141 23.91 26.52 -42.99
CA PRO A 141 23.73 27.95 -43.23
C PRO A 141 23.52 28.72 -41.93
N TRP A 142 24.14 29.89 -41.82
CA TRP A 142 24.14 30.71 -40.59
C TRP A 142 22.73 30.96 -40.02
N TRP A 143 21.70 31.04 -40.88
CA TRP A 143 20.32 31.25 -40.46
C TRP A 143 19.71 30.04 -39.74
N GLN A 144 20.11 28.81 -40.07
CA GLN A 144 19.65 27.60 -39.38
C GLN A 144 20.24 27.53 -37.97
N ARG A 145 21.55 27.79 -37.82
CA ARG A 145 22.20 27.91 -36.51
C ARG A 145 21.54 28.98 -35.65
N MET A 146 21.23 30.13 -36.25
CA MET A 146 20.54 31.21 -35.53
C MET A 146 19.12 30.82 -35.11
N LEU A 147 18.37 30.11 -35.97
CA LEU A 147 17.00 29.72 -35.68
C LEU A 147 16.94 28.67 -34.57
N VAL A 148 17.80 27.64 -34.62
CA VAL A 148 17.87 26.62 -33.56
C VAL A 148 18.37 27.21 -32.23
N GLY A 149 19.32 28.15 -32.28
CA GLY A 149 19.82 28.83 -31.09
C GLY A 149 18.81 29.80 -30.47
N VAL A 150 18.06 30.55 -31.28
CA VAL A 150 17.20 31.66 -30.81
C VAL A 150 15.75 31.21 -30.53
N LEU A 151 15.22 30.24 -31.26
CA LEU A 151 13.82 29.80 -31.13
C LEU A 151 13.46 29.31 -29.71
N PRO A 152 14.30 28.52 -29.00
CA PRO A 152 14.00 28.10 -27.63
C PRO A 152 13.89 29.29 -26.68
N TRP A 153 14.74 30.31 -26.85
CA TRP A 153 14.70 31.54 -26.04
C TRP A 153 13.46 32.37 -26.33
N VAL A 154 13.07 32.52 -27.60
CA VAL A 154 11.86 33.25 -27.99
C VAL A 154 10.60 32.57 -27.43
N LEU A 155 10.54 31.23 -27.49
CA LEU A 155 9.44 30.47 -26.89
C LEU A 155 9.42 30.59 -25.38
N PHE A 156 10.58 30.46 -24.72
CA PHE A 156 10.69 30.59 -23.26
C PHE A 156 10.29 31.99 -22.77
N LEU A 157 10.80 33.04 -23.42
CA LEU A 157 10.44 34.43 -23.10
C LEU A 157 8.97 34.73 -23.42
N GLY A 158 8.44 34.20 -24.52
CA GLY A 158 7.02 34.33 -24.86
C GLY A 158 6.10 33.64 -23.85
N LEU A 159 6.50 32.47 -23.35
CA LEU A 159 5.74 31.72 -22.34
C LEU A 159 5.81 32.40 -20.97
N LEU A 160 6.98 32.93 -20.60
CA LEU A 160 7.15 33.77 -19.41
C LEU A 160 6.31 35.06 -19.50
N PHE A 161 6.30 35.73 -20.65
CA PHE A 161 5.50 36.94 -20.85
C PHE A 161 3.99 36.63 -20.79
N TRP A 162 3.55 35.52 -21.39
CA TRP A 162 2.17 35.05 -21.31
C TRP A 162 1.78 34.70 -19.87
N PHE A 163 2.65 34.00 -19.13
CA PHE A 163 2.45 33.66 -17.73
C PHE A 163 2.42 34.91 -16.84
N TRP A 164 3.31 35.88 -17.08
CA TRP A 164 3.37 37.14 -16.36
C TRP A 164 2.11 37.99 -16.58
N ASN A 165 1.66 38.14 -17.83
CA ASN A 165 0.39 38.83 -18.13
C ASN A 165 -0.81 38.14 -17.49
N ARG A 166 -0.83 36.79 -17.46
CA ARG A 166 -1.89 36.01 -16.81
C ARG A 166 -1.86 36.15 -15.29
N MET A 167 -0.66 36.28 -14.69
CA MET A 167 -0.47 36.48 -13.26
C MET A 167 -0.83 37.91 -12.84
N GLN A 168 -0.49 38.91 -13.66
CA GLN A 168 -0.78 40.32 -13.41
C GLN A 168 -2.28 40.65 -13.61
N GLN A 169 -2.97 39.97 -14.54
CA GLN A 169 -4.43 40.03 -14.65
C GLN A 169 -5.14 39.45 -13.42
N ARG A 170 -4.58 38.42 -12.78
CA ARG A 170 -5.10 37.89 -11.49
C ARG A 170 -4.78 38.80 -10.30
N ALA A 171 -3.69 39.56 -10.35
CA ALA A 171 -3.32 40.51 -9.31
C ALA A 171 -4.14 41.82 -9.34
N MET A 172 -4.70 42.21 -10.50
CA MET A 172 -5.55 43.41 -10.61
C MET A 172 -7.06 43.17 -10.38
N SER A 173 -7.55 41.92 -10.40
CA SER A 173 -8.90 41.61 -9.90
C SER A 173 -8.82 41.30 -8.41
N GLY A 174 -9.08 42.30 -7.56
CA GLY A 174 -8.95 42.23 -6.11
C GLY A 174 -9.45 40.93 -5.49
N GLY A 175 -8.52 40.18 -4.89
CA GLY A 175 -8.78 38.91 -4.22
C GLY A 175 -7.50 38.31 -3.70
N ASP A 176 -7.17 38.66 -2.45
CA ASP A 176 -6.32 37.95 -1.49
C ASP A 176 -5.02 37.29 -2.00
N GLY A 177 -3.91 37.92 -1.67
CA GLY A 177 -2.58 37.56 -2.12
C GLY A 177 -2.06 36.21 -1.63
N ILE A 178 -0.97 35.81 -2.29
CA ILE A 178 -0.16 34.57 -2.16
C ILE A 178 0.24 34.17 -0.73
N PHE A 179 -0.03 35.00 0.29
CA PHE A 179 0.21 34.72 1.71
C PHE A 179 -0.92 33.95 2.43
N SER A 180 -2.04 33.62 1.77
CA SER A 180 -3.12 32.81 2.36
C SER A 180 -3.02 31.29 2.12
N MET A 181 -1.95 30.82 1.47
CA MET A 181 -1.76 29.39 1.13
C MET A 181 -1.65 28.47 2.37
N GLY A 182 -1.28 29.02 3.54
CA GLY A 182 -1.24 28.29 4.82
C GLY A 182 -2.61 28.09 5.49
N LYS A 183 -3.68 28.72 4.97
CA LYS A 183 -5.07 28.48 5.37
C LYS A 183 -5.83 27.86 4.20
N SER A 184 -5.21 26.89 3.54
CA SER A 184 -5.92 26.12 2.52
C SER A 184 -7.19 25.55 3.15
N LYS A 185 -8.28 25.61 2.37
CA LYS A 185 -9.58 25.03 2.67
C LYS A 185 -9.49 23.49 2.74
N ALA A 186 -8.62 22.97 3.58
CA ALA A 186 -8.62 21.60 4.03
C ALA A 186 -9.93 21.39 4.80
N ARG A 187 -10.56 20.24 4.58
CA ARG A 187 -11.77 19.78 5.25
C ARG A 187 -11.61 20.06 6.75
N GLN A 188 -12.25 21.13 7.25
CA GLN A 188 -12.18 21.45 8.67
C GLN A 188 -12.62 20.21 9.43
N VAL A 189 -11.78 19.67 10.31
CA VAL A 189 -12.16 18.59 11.21
C VAL A 189 -13.39 19.10 11.96
N ARG A 190 -14.55 18.56 11.62
CA ARG A 190 -15.84 18.87 12.24
C ARG A 190 -16.11 17.77 13.25
N SER A 191 -16.54 18.18 14.43
CA SER A 191 -17.12 17.25 15.39
C SER A 191 -18.36 16.60 14.77
N GLU A 192 -18.40 15.27 14.73
CA GLU A 192 -19.60 14.53 14.36
C GLU A 192 -20.30 14.05 15.64
N ASP A 193 -21.63 14.17 15.67
CA ASP A 193 -22.42 13.50 16.70
C ASP A 193 -22.59 12.03 16.29
N SER A 194 -21.88 11.14 16.98
CA SER A 194 -22.01 9.70 16.74
C SER A 194 -23.37 9.22 17.26
N LYS A 195 -24.15 8.58 16.38
CA LYS A 195 -25.41 7.90 16.74
C LYS A 195 -25.20 6.45 17.15
N VAL A 196 -23.99 5.93 16.99
CA VAL A 196 -23.65 4.54 17.27
C VAL A 196 -23.51 4.35 18.77
N ARG A 197 -24.14 3.31 19.32
CA ARG A 197 -24.04 2.96 20.74
C ARG A 197 -23.25 1.67 20.93
N LEU A 198 -22.90 1.38 22.19
CA LEU A 198 -22.20 0.14 22.52
C LEU A 198 -23.02 -1.12 22.18
N ASP A 199 -24.35 -1.00 22.17
CA ASP A 199 -25.29 -2.06 21.76
C ASP A 199 -25.22 -2.40 20.26
N ASP A 200 -24.73 -1.47 19.43
CA ASP A 200 -24.52 -1.69 17.99
C ASP A 200 -23.20 -2.42 17.72
N VAL A 201 -22.33 -2.54 18.72
CA VAL A 201 -21.10 -3.33 18.65
C VAL A 201 -21.38 -4.70 19.24
N ALA A 202 -21.50 -5.73 18.41
CA ALA A 202 -21.66 -7.10 18.88
C ALA A 202 -20.30 -7.78 19.13
N GLY A 203 -20.21 -8.59 20.18
CA GLY A 203 -18.98 -9.31 20.55
C GLY A 203 -17.96 -8.44 21.29
N SER A 204 -16.72 -8.96 21.39
CA SER A 204 -15.56 -8.28 22.00
C SER A 204 -15.83 -7.75 23.42
N GLU A 205 -16.46 -8.58 24.27
CA GLU A 205 -16.90 -8.18 25.62
C GLU A 205 -15.76 -7.66 26.50
N ASN A 206 -14.56 -8.25 26.39
CA ASN A 206 -13.37 -7.76 27.09
C ASN A 206 -13.01 -6.32 26.66
N ALA A 207 -13.01 -6.05 25.35
CA ALA A 207 -12.74 -4.72 24.82
C ALA A 207 -13.82 -3.71 25.24
N LYS A 208 -15.09 -4.12 25.28
CA LYS A 208 -16.19 -3.27 25.78
C LYS A 208 -16.00 -2.91 27.24
N GLN A 209 -15.62 -3.87 28.10
CA GLN A 209 -15.36 -3.62 29.52
C GLN A 209 -14.27 -2.56 29.72
N GLU A 210 -13.16 -2.66 28.97
CA GLU A 210 -12.10 -1.65 29.04
C GLU A 210 -12.55 -0.27 28.58
N VAL A 211 -13.41 -0.21 27.56
CA VAL A 211 -13.95 1.04 27.03
C VAL A 211 -15.01 1.65 27.96
N ILE A 212 -15.77 0.84 28.71
CA ILE A 212 -16.79 1.33 29.66
C ILE A 212 -16.16 2.25 30.72
N GLU A 213 -14.94 1.94 31.21
CA GLU A 213 -14.21 2.81 32.14
C GLU A 213 -13.98 4.21 31.54
N VAL A 214 -13.66 4.28 30.25
CA VAL A 214 -13.44 5.54 29.52
C VAL A 214 -14.75 6.30 29.33
N ILE A 215 -15.84 5.60 29.00
CA ILE A 215 -17.18 6.18 28.86
C ILE A 215 -17.63 6.81 30.18
N ASP A 216 -17.48 6.09 31.29
CA ASP A 216 -17.85 6.58 32.62
C ASP A 216 -17.06 7.83 33.02
N PHE A 217 -15.78 7.88 32.65
CA PHE A 217 -14.98 9.08 32.82
C PHE A 217 -15.51 10.25 31.98
N LEU A 218 -15.74 10.05 30.68
CA LEU A 218 -16.24 11.10 29.79
C LEU A 218 -17.62 11.64 30.23
N LYS A 219 -18.46 10.78 30.81
CA LYS A 219 -19.77 11.16 31.39
C LYS A 219 -19.64 11.94 32.71
N SER A 220 -18.60 11.72 33.51
CA SER A 220 -18.46 12.30 34.86
C SER A 220 -17.01 12.57 35.26
N PRO A 221 -16.30 13.46 34.54
CA PRO A 221 -14.86 13.65 34.73
C PRO A 221 -14.50 14.19 36.11
N GLN A 222 -15.33 15.06 36.70
CA GLN A 222 -15.06 15.69 38.00
C GLN A 222 -15.03 14.66 39.14
N ARG A 223 -15.80 13.57 39.03
CA ARG A 223 -15.84 12.50 40.05
C ARG A 223 -14.49 11.79 40.15
N PHE A 224 -13.84 11.53 39.02
CA PHE A 224 -12.54 10.84 38.98
C PHE A 224 -11.39 11.79 39.37
N GLN A 225 -11.45 13.05 38.91
CA GLN A 225 -10.48 14.08 39.29
C GLN A 225 -10.47 14.34 40.81
N ALA A 226 -11.65 14.37 41.45
CA ALA A 226 -11.77 14.54 42.91
C ALA A 226 -11.12 13.41 43.72
N LEU A 227 -11.00 12.22 43.14
CA LEU A 227 -10.34 11.05 43.75
C LEU A 227 -8.84 10.98 43.43
N GLY A 228 -8.30 11.92 42.65
CA GLY A 228 -6.91 11.92 42.21
C GLY A 228 -6.58 10.83 41.19
N ALA A 229 -7.59 10.24 40.55
CA ALA A 229 -7.39 9.21 39.53
C ALA A 229 -6.84 9.84 38.25
N LYS A 230 -5.70 9.32 37.76
CA LYS A 230 -5.14 9.66 36.45
C LYS A 230 -5.76 8.76 35.39
N ILE A 231 -6.35 9.36 34.37
CA ILE A 231 -7.02 8.63 33.29
C ILE A 231 -6.02 8.37 32.16
N PRO A 232 -6.11 7.21 31.50
CA PRO A 232 -5.37 6.94 30.28
C PRO A 232 -5.66 8.02 29.24
N ARG A 233 -4.63 8.77 28.86
CA ARG A 233 -4.74 9.87 27.90
C ARG A 233 -4.94 9.33 26.47
N GLY A 234 -4.45 8.12 26.21
CA GLY A 234 -4.51 7.47 24.91
C GLY A 234 -4.85 5.98 25.01
N LEU A 235 -5.78 5.53 24.18
CA LEU A 235 -6.06 4.11 23.99
C LEU A 235 -5.72 3.70 22.56
N LEU A 236 -5.00 2.59 22.42
CA LEU A 236 -4.67 2.00 21.13
C LEU A 236 -5.52 0.75 20.90
N LEU A 237 -6.42 0.83 19.93
CA LEU A 237 -7.22 -0.27 19.39
C LEU A 237 -6.38 -1.03 18.35
N MET A 238 -6.04 -2.28 18.64
CA MET A 238 -5.18 -3.09 17.78
C MET A 238 -5.95 -4.32 17.29
N GLY A 239 -5.69 -4.77 16.08
CA GLY A 239 -6.19 -6.06 15.61
C GLY A 239 -6.39 -6.11 14.11
N PRO A 240 -6.78 -7.25 13.56
CA PRO A 240 -7.00 -7.43 12.13
C PRO A 240 -7.96 -6.39 11.53
N PRO A 241 -7.88 -6.11 10.21
CA PRO A 241 -8.87 -5.26 9.56
C PRO A 241 -10.27 -5.85 9.71
N GLY A 242 -11.29 -4.99 9.74
CA GLY A 242 -12.69 -5.43 9.79
C GLY A 242 -13.21 -5.89 11.16
N THR A 243 -12.43 -5.84 12.24
CA THR A 243 -12.88 -6.21 13.60
C THR A 243 -13.68 -5.14 14.34
N GLY A 244 -14.04 -4.03 13.66
CA GLY A 244 -14.89 -2.99 14.24
C GLY A 244 -14.15 -1.95 15.10
N LYS A 245 -12.84 -1.73 14.91
CA LYS A 245 -12.06 -0.70 15.64
C LYS A 245 -12.67 0.70 15.54
N THR A 246 -12.94 1.16 14.32
CA THR A 246 -13.59 2.45 14.04
C THR A 246 -15.02 2.50 14.59
N LEU A 247 -15.75 1.37 14.57
CA LEU A 247 -17.10 1.26 15.12
C LEU A 247 -17.09 1.38 16.65
N MET A 248 -16.13 0.72 17.32
CA MET A 248 -15.92 0.82 18.77
C MET A 248 -15.61 2.26 19.18
N ALA A 249 -14.71 2.94 18.47
CA ALA A 249 -14.39 4.35 18.73
C ALA A 249 -15.62 5.26 18.63
N LYS A 250 -16.45 5.08 17.59
CA LYS A 250 -17.72 5.79 17.42
C LYS A 250 -18.72 5.46 18.53
N ALA A 251 -18.76 4.22 18.99
CA ALA A 251 -19.63 3.79 20.10
C ALA A 251 -19.20 4.43 21.44
N VAL A 252 -17.91 4.61 21.69
CA VAL A 252 -17.41 5.30 22.89
C VAL A 252 -17.98 6.72 22.96
N ALA A 253 -17.82 7.49 21.88
CA ALA A 253 -18.28 8.87 21.84
C ALA A 253 -19.81 8.98 21.85
N GLY A 254 -20.51 8.11 21.12
CA GLY A 254 -21.98 8.10 21.07
C GLY A 254 -22.62 7.68 22.40
N GLU A 255 -22.02 6.73 23.11
CA GLU A 255 -22.49 6.31 24.42
C GLU A 255 -22.18 7.33 25.51
N ALA A 256 -21.02 8.02 25.43
CA ALA A 256 -20.67 9.12 26.31
C ALA A 256 -21.43 10.43 26.00
N GLY A 257 -21.97 10.58 24.78
CA GLY A 257 -22.68 11.79 24.34
C GLY A 257 -21.75 12.99 24.16
N VAL A 258 -20.50 12.75 23.72
CA VAL A 258 -19.46 13.78 23.56
C VAL A 258 -19.07 13.97 22.09
N PRO A 259 -18.54 15.15 21.70
CA PRO A 259 -18.05 15.40 20.34
C PRO A 259 -16.98 14.37 19.90
N PHE A 260 -17.13 13.87 18.67
CA PHE A 260 -16.21 12.91 18.07
C PHE A 260 -15.42 13.56 16.91
N PHE A 261 -14.10 13.63 17.04
CA PHE A 261 -13.18 14.11 16.00
C PHE A 261 -12.52 12.90 15.32
N ASN A 262 -12.87 12.62 14.06
CA ASN A 262 -12.33 11.50 13.30
C ASN A 262 -11.34 11.99 12.23
N VAL A 263 -10.13 11.45 12.24
CA VAL A 263 -9.10 11.71 11.22
C VAL A 263 -8.37 10.41 10.89
N SER A 264 -8.07 10.15 9.62
CA SER A 264 -7.15 9.05 9.26
C SER A 264 -5.71 9.53 9.32
N GLY A 265 -4.80 8.68 9.82
CA GLY A 265 -3.36 8.96 9.88
C GLY A 265 -2.77 9.33 8.52
N SER A 266 -3.31 8.74 7.44
CA SER A 266 -2.89 9.04 6.07
C SER A 266 -3.24 10.46 5.62
N GLU A 267 -4.24 11.12 6.23
CA GLU A 267 -4.59 12.52 5.93
C GLU A 267 -3.56 13.53 6.42
N PHE A 268 -2.65 13.11 7.30
CA PHE A 268 -1.57 13.97 7.74
C PHE A 268 -0.36 13.95 6.80
N ILE A 269 -0.27 12.96 5.90
CA ILE A 269 0.86 12.80 4.97
C ILE A 269 0.63 13.71 3.75
N GLU A 270 1.40 14.78 3.67
CA GLU A 270 1.28 15.80 2.61
C GLU A 270 2.64 16.08 1.95
N MET A 271 2.62 16.60 0.72
CA MET A 271 3.86 16.95 -0.02
C MET A 271 4.64 18.11 0.61
N PHE A 272 4.01 18.88 1.49
CA PHE A 272 4.59 20.07 2.11
C PHE A 272 4.93 19.81 3.58
N VAL A 273 6.22 19.93 3.90
CA VAL A 273 6.75 19.77 5.25
C VAL A 273 6.03 20.73 6.22
N GLY A 274 5.60 20.20 7.38
CA GLY A 274 4.96 20.96 8.45
C GLY A 274 3.45 21.17 8.31
N VAL A 275 2.82 20.84 7.18
CA VAL A 275 1.36 20.93 7.03
C VAL A 275 0.64 19.91 7.92
N GLY A 276 1.12 18.66 7.95
CA GLY A 276 0.60 17.62 8.84
C GLY A 276 0.64 18.03 10.31
N ALA A 277 1.80 18.50 10.79
CA ALA A 277 1.98 18.99 12.15
C ALA A 277 1.07 20.20 12.50
N SER A 278 0.80 21.11 11.56
CA SER A 278 -0.16 22.19 11.79
C SER A 278 -1.60 21.67 11.97
N ARG A 279 -2.01 20.69 11.16
CA ARG A 279 -3.35 20.08 11.28
C ARG A 279 -3.53 19.34 12.61
N VAL A 280 -2.49 18.64 13.07
CA VAL A 280 -2.49 18.00 14.38
C VAL A 280 -2.77 19.02 15.47
N ARG A 281 -2.04 20.15 15.49
CA ARG A 281 -2.26 21.23 16.47
C ARG A 281 -3.68 21.78 16.43
N ASP A 282 -4.17 22.10 15.24
CA ASP A 282 -5.53 22.65 15.08
C ASP A 282 -6.61 21.67 15.55
N MET A 283 -6.42 20.38 15.31
CA MET A 283 -7.34 19.32 15.76
C MET A 283 -7.36 19.21 17.29
N PHE A 284 -6.19 19.13 17.93
CA PHE A 284 -6.10 19.03 19.39
C PHE A 284 -6.63 20.29 20.07
N GLN A 285 -6.36 21.48 19.52
CA GLN A 285 -6.90 22.73 20.06
C GLN A 285 -8.45 22.74 20.03
N LYS A 286 -9.06 22.36 18.91
CA LYS A 286 -10.53 22.30 18.81
C LYS A 286 -11.15 21.25 19.74
N ALA A 287 -10.48 20.12 19.90
CA ALA A 287 -10.93 19.08 20.82
C ALA A 287 -10.90 19.57 22.27
N LYS A 288 -9.85 20.31 22.66
CA LYS A 288 -9.73 20.97 23.97
C LYS A 288 -10.81 22.03 24.19
N GLU A 289 -11.11 22.85 23.18
CA GLU A 289 -12.18 23.86 23.23
C GLU A 289 -13.58 23.25 23.41
N GLN A 290 -13.79 22.01 22.95
CA GLN A 290 -15.05 21.27 23.07
C GLN A 290 -15.01 20.14 24.11
N ALA A 291 -14.08 20.19 25.08
CA ALA A 291 -13.97 19.16 26.11
C ALA A 291 -15.24 19.11 27.01
N PRO A 292 -15.70 17.93 27.44
CA PRO A 292 -15.14 16.60 27.18
C PRO A 292 -15.36 16.14 25.74
N SER A 293 -14.34 15.55 25.12
CA SER A 293 -14.37 15.13 23.71
C SER A 293 -13.47 13.92 23.43
N VAL A 294 -13.69 13.28 22.27
CA VAL A 294 -12.90 12.13 21.81
C VAL A 294 -12.23 12.46 20.48
N ILE A 295 -10.91 12.27 20.41
CA ILE A 295 -10.15 12.29 19.16
C ILE A 295 -9.92 10.84 18.73
N PHE A 296 -10.26 10.49 17.49
CA PHE A 296 -9.98 9.19 16.89
C PHE A 296 -9.04 9.32 15.70
N ILE A 297 -7.92 8.60 15.75
CA ILE A 297 -6.91 8.53 14.70
C ILE A 297 -6.93 7.11 14.11
N ASP A 298 -7.50 6.94 12.91
CA ASP A 298 -7.46 5.65 12.21
C ASP A 298 -6.10 5.45 11.51
N GLU A 299 -5.74 4.21 11.17
CA GLU A 299 -4.50 3.88 10.45
C GLU A 299 -3.23 4.54 11.04
N LEU A 300 -3.06 4.48 12.36
CA LEU A 300 -1.93 5.13 13.06
C LEU A 300 -0.56 4.67 12.49
N ASP A 301 -0.47 3.45 11.96
CA ASP A 301 0.73 2.89 11.32
C ASP A 301 1.19 3.64 10.06
N SER A 302 0.34 4.49 9.46
CA SER A 302 0.74 5.35 8.36
C SER A 302 1.79 6.41 8.76
N ILE A 303 1.68 6.95 9.98
CA ILE A 303 2.55 8.01 10.54
C ILE A 303 3.39 7.54 11.73
N GLY A 304 2.97 6.48 12.41
CA GLY A 304 3.56 5.96 13.64
C GLY A 304 4.62 4.88 13.42
N ARG A 305 5.08 4.65 12.20
CA ARG A 305 5.99 3.54 11.88
C ARG A 305 7.39 3.79 12.45
N SER A 306 8.00 2.77 13.06
CA SER A 306 9.39 2.82 13.53
C SER A 306 10.34 3.08 12.37
N ARG A 307 11.35 3.91 12.60
CA ARG A 307 12.40 4.26 11.63
C ARG A 307 12.91 3.04 10.85
N GLY A 308 12.75 3.07 9.53
CA GLY A 308 13.51 2.21 8.63
C GLY A 308 14.79 2.91 8.22
N THR A 309 15.87 2.18 7.99
CA THR A 309 17.16 2.69 7.46
C THR A 309 17.05 3.11 5.99
N GLY A 310 15.97 3.80 5.61
CA GLY A 310 15.67 4.24 4.25
C GLY A 310 16.27 5.61 4.00
N MET A 311 17.34 5.64 3.20
CA MET A 311 18.03 6.83 2.73
C MET A 311 17.14 7.56 1.70
N GLY A 312 16.20 8.39 2.16
CA GLY A 312 15.30 9.17 1.30
C GLY A 312 14.36 10.08 2.10
N GLY A 313 14.33 11.38 1.74
CA GLY A 313 13.68 12.48 2.48
C GLY A 313 12.15 12.46 2.61
N GLY A 314 11.49 11.31 2.46
CA GLY A 314 10.07 11.12 2.79
C GLY A 314 9.83 10.80 4.28
N HIS A 315 10.88 10.59 5.07
CA HIS A 315 10.77 10.34 6.52
C HIS A 315 10.46 11.62 7.32
N ASP A 316 10.97 12.78 6.90
CA ASP A 316 11.00 13.98 7.74
C ASP A 316 9.59 14.52 8.07
N GLU A 317 8.66 14.44 7.12
CA GLU A 317 7.29 14.94 7.31
C GLU A 317 6.47 14.03 8.23
N ARG A 318 6.59 12.71 8.06
CA ARG A 318 5.93 11.73 8.94
C ARG A 318 6.45 11.83 10.35
N GLU A 319 7.77 11.91 10.52
CA GLU A 319 8.40 12.07 11.83
C GLU A 319 7.98 13.38 12.50
N GLN A 320 7.92 14.48 11.75
CA GLN A 320 7.49 15.76 12.31
C GLN A 320 6.03 15.71 12.78
N THR A 321 5.14 15.14 11.98
CA THR A 321 3.72 14.97 12.33
C THR A 321 3.57 14.06 13.56
N LEU A 322 4.29 12.93 13.59
CA LEU A 322 4.27 12.00 14.72
C LEU A 322 4.73 12.69 16.01
N ASN A 323 5.87 13.39 15.96
CA ASN A 323 6.39 14.13 17.10
C ASN A 323 5.43 15.22 17.58
N GLN A 324 4.67 15.84 16.67
CA GLN A 324 3.64 16.78 17.06
C GLN A 324 2.48 16.12 17.81
N ILE A 325 2.01 14.94 17.37
CA ILE A 325 0.99 14.17 18.13
C ILE A 325 1.50 13.86 19.53
N LEU A 326 2.74 13.39 19.63
CA LEU A 326 3.38 13.08 20.91
C LEU A 326 3.48 14.32 21.82
N ALA A 327 3.86 15.47 21.26
CA ALA A 327 3.94 16.73 21.98
C ALA A 327 2.57 17.21 22.48
N GLU A 328 1.51 17.08 21.67
CA GLU A 328 0.15 17.41 22.10
C GLU A 328 -0.38 16.46 23.19
N MET A 329 -0.03 15.17 23.13
CA MET A 329 -0.39 14.19 24.15
C MET A 329 0.35 14.42 25.47
N ASP A 330 1.66 14.70 25.41
CA ASP A 330 2.46 15.01 26.60
C ASP A 330 2.08 16.39 27.21
N GLY A 331 1.49 17.27 26.39
CA GLY A 331 1.07 18.62 26.76
C GLY A 331 -0.35 18.74 27.36
N PHE A 332 -1.02 17.64 27.70
CA PHE A 332 -2.32 17.70 28.37
C PHE A 332 -2.20 18.17 29.83
N GLU A 333 -2.92 19.23 30.20
CA GLU A 333 -2.95 19.73 31.58
C GLU A 333 -3.81 18.83 32.51
N GLU A 334 -3.56 18.90 33.82
CA GLU A 334 -4.39 18.23 34.84
C GLU A 334 -5.77 18.91 34.92
N GLY A 335 -6.73 18.41 34.14
CA GLY A 335 -8.10 18.95 34.07
C GLY A 335 -8.76 18.80 32.70
N GLU A 336 -7.95 18.72 31.63
CA GLU A 336 -8.43 18.55 30.26
C GLU A 336 -9.06 17.16 30.09
N SER A 337 -10.37 17.12 29.76
CA SER A 337 -11.18 15.90 29.64
C SER A 337 -11.25 15.42 28.18
N VAL A 338 -10.08 15.34 27.52
CA VAL A 338 -9.95 14.84 26.15
C VAL A 338 -9.32 13.45 26.19
N VAL A 339 -9.90 12.52 25.43
CA VAL A 339 -9.37 11.15 25.27
C VAL A 339 -8.97 10.93 23.83
N VAL A 340 -7.75 10.41 23.60
CA VAL A 340 -7.25 10.06 22.28
C VAL A 340 -7.42 8.56 22.06
N LEU A 341 -8.20 8.16 21.06
CA LEU A 341 -8.31 6.80 20.57
C LEU A 341 -7.51 6.69 19.28
N ALA A 342 -6.73 5.63 19.11
CA ALA A 342 -6.08 5.34 17.84
C ALA A 342 -6.33 3.90 17.42
N ALA A 343 -6.41 3.64 16.12
CA ALA A 343 -6.54 2.29 15.58
C ALA A 343 -5.35 1.92 14.70
N THR A 344 -4.91 0.67 14.78
CA THR A 344 -3.93 0.12 13.85
C THR A 344 -4.23 -1.34 13.53
N ASN A 345 -3.89 -1.74 12.31
CA ASN A 345 -3.86 -3.14 11.91
C ASN A 345 -2.49 -3.80 12.15
N ARG A 346 -1.47 -2.99 12.46
CA ARG A 346 -0.06 -3.40 12.51
C ARG A 346 0.64 -2.84 13.75
N PRO A 347 0.33 -3.37 14.95
CA PRO A 347 0.96 -2.90 16.17
C PRO A 347 2.48 -3.21 16.21
N ASP A 348 2.95 -4.18 15.42
CA ASP A 348 4.34 -4.61 15.30
C ASP A 348 5.27 -3.56 14.71
N VAL A 349 4.77 -2.69 13.83
CA VAL A 349 5.58 -1.67 13.14
C VAL A 349 5.55 -0.31 13.82
N LEU A 350 4.77 -0.14 14.89
CA LEU A 350 4.63 1.14 15.56
C LEU A 350 5.89 1.50 16.37
N ASP A 351 6.22 2.79 16.41
CA ASP A 351 7.29 3.30 17.26
C ASP A 351 6.95 3.08 18.74
N SER A 352 7.88 2.44 19.46
CA SER A 352 7.82 2.25 20.91
C SER A 352 7.56 3.53 21.70
N ALA A 353 7.91 4.70 21.16
CA ALA A 353 7.66 6.01 21.75
C ALA A 353 6.15 6.28 21.93
N LEU A 354 5.29 5.81 21.03
CA LEU A 354 3.84 5.93 21.13
C LEU A 354 3.27 5.16 22.33
N LEU A 355 3.92 4.05 22.69
CA LEU A 355 3.44 3.09 23.68
C LEU A 355 3.94 3.38 25.10
N ARG A 356 4.61 4.52 25.32
CA ARG A 356 5.13 4.91 26.63
C ARG A 356 3.99 5.43 27.53
N PRO A 357 4.09 5.23 28.86
CA PRO A 357 3.10 5.77 29.80
C PRO A 357 2.86 7.28 29.61
N GLY A 358 1.60 7.70 29.64
CA GLY A 358 1.18 9.08 29.35
C GLY A 358 0.76 9.33 27.90
N ARG A 359 1.05 8.41 26.98
CA ARG A 359 0.63 8.45 25.57
C ARG A 359 -0.44 7.40 25.31
N PHE A 360 -0.17 6.37 24.51
CA PHE A 360 -1.05 5.21 24.35
C PHE A 360 -0.70 4.15 25.39
N ASP A 361 -1.10 4.40 26.63
CA ASP A 361 -0.80 3.55 27.79
C ASP A 361 -1.76 2.35 27.92
N ARG A 362 -2.98 2.46 27.39
CA ARG A 362 -3.94 1.36 27.27
C ARG A 362 -3.92 0.76 25.87
N LYS A 363 -3.87 -0.57 25.82
CA LYS A 363 -3.83 -1.36 24.58
C LYS A 363 -4.98 -2.33 24.58
N ILE A 364 -5.93 -2.15 23.68
CA ILE A 364 -7.11 -3.00 23.56
C ILE A 364 -7.00 -3.78 22.26
N THR A 365 -6.93 -5.09 22.35
CA THR A 365 -6.89 -5.96 21.18
C THR A 365 -8.31 -6.38 20.79
N LEU A 366 -8.70 -6.08 19.55
CA LEU A 366 -9.92 -6.55 18.91
C LEU A 366 -9.58 -7.69 17.97
N GLU A 367 -9.86 -8.91 18.42
CA GLU A 367 -9.64 -10.13 17.66
C GLU A 367 -10.80 -10.42 16.70
N ASN A 368 -10.61 -11.40 15.83
CA ASN A 368 -11.70 -11.89 14.98
C ASN A 368 -12.78 -12.55 15.86
N PRO A 369 -14.08 -12.36 15.53
CA PRO A 369 -15.16 -12.88 16.34
C PRO A 369 -15.24 -14.42 16.33
N HIS A 370 -15.42 -14.99 17.52
CA HIS A 370 -15.79 -16.39 17.70
C HIS A 370 -17.23 -16.66 17.27
N ARG A 371 -17.59 -17.94 17.10
CA ARG A 371 -18.94 -18.39 16.72
C ARG A 371 -20.09 -17.60 17.36
N ASP A 372 -20.14 -17.49 18.69
CA ASP A 372 -21.22 -16.78 19.39
C ASP A 372 -21.24 -15.27 19.07
N ALA A 373 -20.06 -14.66 18.93
CA ALA A 373 -19.94 -13.27 18.53
C ALA A 373 -20.37 -13.07 17.07
N ARG A 374 -20.02 -14.00 16.16
CA ARG A 374 -20.47 -13.97 14.76
C ARG A 374 -21.99 -14.02 14.66
N CYS A 375 -22.64 -14.89 15.44
CA CYS A 375 -24.11 -14.95 15.51
C CYS A 375 -24.71 -13.60 15.93
N LYS A 376 -24.20 -12.98 17.01
CA LYS A 376 -24.67 -11.66 17.47
C LYS A 376 -24.41 -10.56 16.43
N ILE A 377 -23.28 -10.60 15.73
CA ILE A 377 -22.98 -9.64 14.65
C ILE A 377 -23.98 -9.80 13.50
N LEU A 378 -24.27 -11.05 13.09
CA LEU A 378 -25.29 -11.33 12.08
C LEU A 378 -26.67 -10.82 12.52
N GLU A 379 -27.08 -11.03 13.78
CA GLU A 379 -28.33 -10.49 14.33
C GLU A 379 -28.41 -8.96 14.25
N VAL A 380 -27.31 -8.25 14.53
CA VAL A 380 -27.25 -6.79 14.42
C VAL A 380 -27.44 -6.34 12.97
N HIS A 381 -26.76 -6.99 12.02
CA HIS A 381 -26.82 -6.61 10.61
C HIS A 381 -28.11 -7.04 9.91
N THR A 382 -28.77 -8.10 10.39
CA THR A 382 -30.04 -8.59 9.83
C THR A 382 -31.29 -7.99 10.46
N ARG A 383 -31.17 -7.24 11.58
CA ARG A 383 -32.32 -6.66 12.33
C ARG A 383 -33.34 -5.90 11.48
N LYS A 384 -32.91 -5.28 10.38
CA LYS A 384 -33.77 -4.47 9.48
C LYS A 384 -34.14 -5.17 8.18
N MET A 385 -33.75 -6.44 8.01
CA MET A 385 -33.97 -7.19 6.79
C MET A 385 -35.19 -8.11 6.92
N PRO A 386 -36.00 -8.25 5.85
CA PRO A 386 -37.02 -9.28 5.79
C PRO A 386 -36.35 -10.64 5.51
N LEU A 387 -36.17 -11.44 6.56
CA LEU A 387 -35.64 -12.80 6.47
C LEU A 387 -36.78 -13.81 6.32
N SER A 388 -36.57 -14.83 5.49
CA SER A 388 -37.45 -16.00 5.41
C SER A 388 -37.23 -16.96 6.60
N ASP A 389 -38.23 -17.79 6.91
CA ASP A 389 -38.23 -18.71 8.05
C ASP A 389 -37.16 -19.81 7.98
N ASP A 390 -36.58 -20.05 6.80
CA ASP A 390 -35.54 -21.05 6.56
C ASP A 390 -34.12 -20.58 6.95
N VAL A 391 -33.95 -19.30 7.32
CA VAL A 391 -32.64 -18.72 7.64
C VAL A 391 -32.23 -19.03 9.09
N ASP A 392 -31.23 -19.90 9.26
CA ASP A 392 -30.59 -20.15 10.55
C ASP A 392 -29.27 -19.38 10.71
N LEU A 393 -29.30 -18.28 11.46
CA LEU A 393 -28.12 -17.45 11.74
C LEU A 393 -27.04 -18.20 12.55
N LYS A 394 -27.40 -19.22 13.35
CA LYS A 394 -26.43 -20.01 14.11
C LYS A 394 -25.64 -20.90 13.17
N ARG A 395 -26.33 -21.57 12.25
CA ARG A 395 -25.69 -22.37 11.20
C ARG A 395 -24.79 -21.50 10.32
N LEU A 396 -25.25 -20.30 9.96
CA LEU A 396 -24.44 -19.35 9.19
C LEU A 396 -23.18 -18.91 9.96
N ALA A 397 -23.26 -18.73 11.27
CA ALA A 397 -22.12 -18.39 12.12
C ALA A 397 -21.07 -19.52 12.21
N GLU A 398 -21.49 -20.79 12.17
CA GLU A 398 -20.58 -21.95 12.07
C GLU A 398 -19.86 -21.96 10.72
N MET A 399 -20.61 -21.75 9.64
CA MET A 399 -20.13 -21.75 8.25
C MET A 399 -19.26 -20.54 7.85
N THR A 400 -19.14 -19.54 8.71
CA THR A 400 -18.38 -18.29 8.48
C THR A 400 -17.16 -18.18 9.40
N THR A 401 -16.55 -19.32 9.72
CA THR A 401 -15.32 -19.39 10.51
C THR A 401 -14.22 -18.53 9.89
N GLY A 402 -13.57 -17.70 10.72
CA GLY A 402 -12.52 -16.78 10.29
C GLY A 402 -13.01 -15.43 9.74
N PHE A 403 -14.32 -15.23 9.53
CA PHE A 403 -14.85 -13.96 9.04
C PHE A 403 -14.69 -12.86 10.09
N SER A 404 -14.27 -11.67 9.67
CA SER A 404 -14.31 -10.47 10.50
C SER A 404 -15.74 -9.91 10.59
N GLY A 405 -15.97 -8.96 11.50
CA GLY A 405 -17.27 -8.29 11.59
C GLY A 405 -17.66 -7.56 10.29
N ALA A 406 -16.68 -6.98 9.59
CA ALA A 406 -16.90 -6.37 8.29
C ALA A 406 -17.23 -7.39 7.20
N ASP A 407 -16.62 -8.58 7.22
CA ASP A 407 -16.93 -9.65 6.28
C ASP A 407 -18.36 -10.18 6.47
N LEU A 408 -18.81 -10.30 7.72
CA LEU A 408 -20.19 -10.67 8.05
C LEU A 408 -21.19 -9.58 7.61
N ALA A 409 -20.86 -8.30 7.81
CA ALA A 409 -21.68 -7.20 7.30
C ALA A 409 -21.78 -7.24 5.78
N ASN A 410 -20.67 -7.54 5.10
CA ASN A 410 -20.62 -7.66 3.64
C ASN A 410 -21.42 -8.88 3.15
N LEU A 411 -21.31 -10.03 3.84
CA LEU A 411 -22.09 -11.24 3.56
C LEU A 411 -23.60 -10.95 3.58
N VAL A 412 -24.07 -10.28 4.64
CA VAL A 412 -25.48 -9.91 4.81
C VAL A 412 -25.93 -8.96 3.69
N ASN A 413 -25.09 -7.99 3.34
CA ASN A 413 -25.38 -7.06 2.24
C ASN A 413 -25.44 -7.76 0.88
N GLU A 414 -24.50 -8.68 0.58
CA GLU A 414 -24.50 -9.45 -0.66
C GLU A 414 -25.72 -10.38 -0.75
N ALA A 415 -26.13 -11.01 0.34
CA ALA A 415 -27.36 -11.80 0.38
C ALA A 415 -28.60 -10.94 0.05
N ALA A 416 -28.68 -9.72 0.59
CA ALA A 416 -29.75 -8.78 0.27
C ALA A 416 -29.74 -8.36 -1.20
N LEU A 417 -28.55 -8.10 -1.78
CA LEU A 417 -28.41 -7.75 -3.19
C LEU A 417 -28.79 -8.90 -4.12
N LEU A 418 -28.48 -10.15 -3.75
CA LEU A 418 -28.89 -11.34 -4.49
C LEU A 418 -30.41 -11.52 -4.46
N ALA A 419 -31.04 -11.39 -3.30
CA ALA A 419 -32.50 -11.45 -3.18
C ALA A 419 -33.16 -10.35 -4.03
N GLY A 420 -32.63 -9.13 -3.99
CA GLY A 420 -33.09 -8.02 -4.83
C GLY A 420 -32.94 -8.28 -6.33
N ARG A 421 -31.82 -8.88 -6.76
CA ARG A 421 -31.59 -9.29 -8.16
C ARG A 421 -32.55 -10.37 -8.63
N ARG A 422 -32.94 -11.26 -7.72
CA ARG A 422 -33.93 -12.34 -7.95
C ARG A 422 -35.38 -11.84 -7.82
N GLU A 423 -35.59 -10.54 -7.56
CA GLU A 423 -36.89 -9.93 -7.31
C GLU A 423 -37.67 -10.61 -6.16
N GLN A 424 -36.95 -11.16 -5.18
CA GLN A 424 -37.52 -11.78 -3.98
C GLN A 424 -37.99 -10.71 -2.98
N LYS A 425 -39.02 -11.04 -2.19
CA LYS A 425 -39.55 -10.15 -1.13
C LYS A 425 -38.81 -10.31 0.20
N GLU A 426 -38.26 -11.50 0.43
CA GLU A 426 -37.56 -11.90 1.64
C GLU A 426 -36.23 -12.53 1.23
N VAL A 427 -35.23 -12.47 2.12
CA VAL A 427 -33.92 -13.09 1.91
C VAL A 427 -33.97 -14.50 2.49
N ASP A 428 -33.81 -15.49 1.62
CA ASP A 428 -33.83 -16.93 1.94
C ASP A 428 -32.43 -17.48 2.28
N TRP A 429 -32.36 -18.74 2.73
CA TRP A 429 -31.10 -19.42 3.02
C TRP A 429 -30.18 -19.48 1.80
N GLN A 430 -30.76 -19.71 0.62
CA GLN A 430 -30.01 -19.83 -0.62
C GLN A 430 -29.23 -18.55 -0.94
N CYS A 431 -29.82 -17.37 -0.71
CA CYS A 431 -29.13 -16.09 -0.89
C CYS A 431 -27.93 -15.94 0.04
N PHE A 432 -28.02 -16.37 1.30
CA PHE A 432 -26.88 -16.36 2.22
C PHE A 432 -25.80 -17.35 1.82
N SER A 433 -26.18 -18.58 1.44
CA SER A 433 -25.25 -19.60 0.96
C SER A 433 -24.50 -19.12 -0.28
N ASP A 434 -25.21 -18.58 -1.27
CA ASP A 434 -24.62 -18.08 -2.51
C ASP A 434 -23.74 -16.85 -2.28
N ALA A 435 -24.16 -15.94 -1.39
CA ALA A 435 -23.35 -14.79 -0.99
C ALA A 435 -22.05 -15.23 -0.32
N ARG A 436 -22.11 -16.17 0.62
CA ARG A 436 -20.93 -16.74 1.28
C ARG A 436 -19.98 -17.37 0.26
N ASP A 437 -20.50 -18.21 -0.62
CA ASP A 437 -19.70 -18.86 -1.65
C ASP A 437 -19.03 -17.84 -2.57
N ARG A 438 -19.72 -16.72 -2.89
CA ARG A 438 -19.14 -15.62 -3.66
C ARG A 438 -18.04 -14.87 -2.90
N LEU A 439 -18.20 -14.64 -1.59
CA LEU A 439 -17.16 -14.00 -0.78
C LEU A 439 -15.92 -14.88 -0.63
N LEU A 440 -16.10 -16.19 -0.42
CA LEU A 440 -14.99 -17.14 -0.20
C LEU A 440 -14.26 -17.52 -1.49
N LEU A 441 -15.01 -17.78 -2.55
CA LEU A 441 -14.49 -18.42 -3.77
C LEU A 441 -14.39 -17.43 -4.94
N GLY A 442 -14.98 -16.24 -4.79
CA GLY A 442 -15.11 -15.26 -5.86
C GLY A 442 -16.34 -15.49 -6.73
N GLU A 443 -16.48 -14.65 -7.74
CA GLU A 443 -17.60 -14.74 -8.69
C GLU A 443 -17.50 -16.02 -9.52
N ALA A 444 -18.65 -16.65 -9.73
CA ALA A 444 -18.79 -17.73 -10.69
C ALA A 444 -18.44 -17.20 -12.08
N LYS A 445 -17.55 -17.89 -12.78
CA LYS A 445 -17.18 -17.57 -14.15
C LYS A 445 -17.84 -18.58 -15.06
N ASP A 446 -18.39 -18.09 -16.16
CA ASP A 446 -18.75 -18.96 -17.28
C ASP A 446 -17.46 -19.25 -18.08
N VAL A 447 -16.62 -20.12 -17.51
CA VAL A 447 -15.49 -20.68 -18.25
C VAL A 447 -16.07 -21.86 -19.01
N GLY A 448 -16.05 -21.79 -20.34
CA GLY A 448 -16.54 -22.86 -21.22
C GLY A 448 -15.64 -24.10 -21.16
N LEU A 449 -15.64 -24.78 -20.00
CA LEU A 449 -14.92 -26.02 -19.77
C LEU A 449 -15.41 -27.09 -20.74
N THR A 450 -14.47 -27.79 -21.36
CA THR A 450 -14.77 -28.98 -22.14
C THR A 450 -15.28 -30.10 -21.23
N ASN A 451 -15.99 -31.07 -21.81
CA ASN A 451 -16.48 -32.21 -21.02
C ASN A 451 -15.33 -33.02 -20.40
N GLU A 452 -14.18 -33.12 -21.08
CA GLU A 452 -12.98 -33.80 -20.57
C GLU A 452 -12.38 -33.05 -19.37
N GLU A 453 -12.31 -31.72 -19.43
CA GLU A 453 -11.84 -30.91 -18.29
C GLU A 453 -12.82 -30.99 -17.11
N ARG A 454 -14.14 -30.93 -17.36
CA ARG A 454 -15.15 -31.10 -16.30
C ARG A 454 -15.03 -32.47 -15.63
N HIS A 455 -14.81 -33.52 -16.41
CA HIS A 455 -14.59 -34.89 -15.92
C HIS A 455 -13.35 -34.96 -15.03
N LEU A 456 -12.22 -34.38 -15.47
CA LEU A 456 -11.00 -34.32 -14.66
C LEU A 456 -11.22 -33.58 -13.34
N VAL A 457 -11.87 -32.41 -13.38
CA VAL A 457 -12.18 -31.62 -12.18
C VAL A 457 -13.12 -32.37 -11.24
N ALA A 458 -14.10 -33.11 -11.76
CA ALA A 458 -15.03 -33.89 -10.93
C ALA A 458 -14.30 -34.96 -10.12
N TYR A 459 -13.35 -35.68 -10.73
CA TYR A 459 -12.50 -36.63 -10.00
C TYR A 459 -11.55 -35.94 -9.02
N HIS A 460 -11.02 -34.77 -9.39
CA HIS A 460 -10.18 -33.97 -8.51
C HIS A 460 -10.93 -33.58 -7.22
N GLU A 461 -12.10 -32.95 -7.34
CA GLU A 461 -12.91 -32.55 -6.18
C GLU A 461 -13.41 -33.77 -5.39
N SER A 462 -13.79 -34.85 -6.08
CA SER A 462 -14.21 -36.09 -5.43
C SER A 462 -13.08 -36.74 -4.62
N GLY A 463 -11.83 -36.58 -5.04
CA GLY A 463 -10.65 -37.01 -4.30
C GLY A 463 -10.52 -36.30 -2.95
N HIS A 464 -10.68 -34.98 -2.93
CA HIS A 464 -10.69 -34.20 -1.70
C HIS A 464 -11.86 -34.58 -0.80
N ALA A 465 -13.07 -34.67 -1.36
CA ALA A 465 -14.28 -35.00 -0.63
C ALA A 465 -14.20 -36.40 0.02
N LEU A 466 -13.81 -37.41 -0.75
CA LEU A 466 -13.73 -38.78 -0.23
C LEU A 466 -12.71 -38.89 0.91
N LEU A 467 -11.52 -38.29 0.77
CA LEU A 467 -10.53 -38.33 1.85
C LEU A 467 -10.99 -37.58 3.10
N ALA A 468 -11.64 -36.42 2.95
CA ALA A 468 -12.18 -35.67 4.08
C ALA A 468 -13.25 -36.46 4.85
N TYR A 469 -14.05 -37.28 4.16
CA TYR A 469 -15.02 -38.15 4.80
C TYR A 469 -14.40 -39.36 5.50
N LEU A 470 -13.34 -39.95 4.93
CA LEU A 470 -12.71 -41.16 5.45
C LEU A 470 -11.77 -40.89 6.64
N LEU A 471 -11.16 -39.72 6.70
CA LEU A 471 -10.17 -39.37 7.71
C LEU A 471 -10.84 -38.89 9.00
N PRO A 472 -10.48 -39.46 10.17
CA PRO A 472 -11.21 -39.24 11.42
C PRO A 472 -11.05 -37.84 12.00
N HIS A 473 -9.96 -37.13 11.69
CA HIS A 473 -9.71 -35.79 12.20
C HIS A 473 -9.94 -34.70 11.15
N ALA A 474 -10.28 -35.04 9.91
CA ALA A 474 -10.52 -34.04 8.86
C ALA A 474 -11.72 -33.15 9.20
N ASP A 475 -11.71 -31.93 8.63
CA ASP A 475 -12.84 -31.01 8.76
C ASP A 475 -14.03 -31.54 7.93
N PRO A 476 -15.27 -31.47 8.43
CA PRO A 476 -16.43 -32.01 7.74
C PRO A 476 -16.74 -31.25 6.43
N LEU A 477 -17.36 -31.99 5.51
CA LEU A 477 -17.74 -31.48 4.19
C LEU A 477 -19.02 -30.67 4.26
N GLU A 478 -19.02 -29.51 3.61
CA GLU A 478 -20.23 -28.70 3.45
C GLU A 478 -20.78 -28.80 2.02
N LYS A 479 -19.90 -28.75 1.02
CA LYS A 479 -20.29 -28.64 -0.39
C LYS A 479 -19.14 -29.00 -1.33
N MET A 480 -19.44 -29.52 -2.51
CA MET A 480 -18.48 -29.66 -3.61
C MET A 480 -19.09 -29.19 -4.93
N SER A 481 -18.28 -28.63 -5.84
CA SER A 481 -18.74 -28.15 -7.15
C SER A 481 -17.63 -28.20 -8.20
N VAL A 482 -17.99 -28.56 -9.44
CA VAL A 482 -17.12 -28.44 -10.63
C VAL A 482 -17.25 -27.08 -11.33
N LEU A 483 -18.03 -26.15 -10.77
CA LEU A 483 -18.22 -24.84 -11.37
C LEU A 483 -17.03 -23.92 -11.03
N PRO A 484 -16.38 -23.31 -12.04
CA PRO A 484 -15.22 -22.49 -11.83
C PRO A 484 -15.58 -21.19 -11.09
N ARG A 485 -14.81 -20.90 -10.04
CA ARG A 485 -14.98 -19.69 -9.21
C ARG A 485 -13.64 -19.01 -8.98
N GLY A 486 -13.61 -17.70 -9.25
CA GLY A 486 -12.40 -16.91 -9.06
C GLY A 486 -11.19 -17.43 -9.86
N ARG A 487 -10.23 -18.06 -9.17
CA ARG A 487 -9.03 -18.68 -9.74
C ARG A 487 -9.06 -20.22 -9.74
N SER A 488 -10.08 -20.83 -9.13
CA SER A 488 -10.22 -22.28 -9.03
C SER A 488 -11.17 -22.81 -10.12
N LEU A 489 -10.88 -24.01 -10.63
CA LEU A 489 -11.72 -24.69 -11.62
C LEU A 489 -12.82 -25.55 -10.97
N GLY A 490 -12.60 -26.01 -9.74
CA GLY A 490 -13.57 -26.66 -8.88
C GLY A 490 -13.38 -26.24 -7.42
N VAL A 491 -14.24 -26.70 -6.53
CA VAL A 491 -14.11 -26.43 -5.09
C VAL A 491 -14.70 -27.56 -4.26
N THR A 492 -13.98 -27.92 -3.20
CA THR A 492 -14.47 -28.73 -2.08
C THR A 492 -14.41 -27.89 -0.80
N ALA A 493 -15.57 -27.50 -0.29
CA ALA A 493 -15.70 -26.67 0.90
C ALA A 493 -15.77 -27.53 2.17
N GLN A 494 -14.86 -27.27 3.11
CA GLN A 494 -14.82 -27.88 4.45
C GLN A 494 -14.98 -26.81 5.51
N VAL A 495 -15.76 -27.09 6.54
CA VAL A 495 -16.03 -26.16 7.65
C VAL A 495 -15.62 -26.85 8.96
N PRO A 496 -14.65 -26.32 9.72
CA PRO A 496 -14.31 -26.87 11.03
C PRO A 496 -15.50 -26.75 12.01
N ASP A 497 -15.73 -27.79 12.82
CA ASP A 497 -16.80 -27.79 13.84
C ASP A 497 -16.58 -26.72 14.93
N GLU A 498 -15.32 -26.40 15.22
CA GLU A 498 -14.92 -25.50 16.30
C GLU A 498 -13.77 -24.57 15.89
N ASP A 499 -13.78 -23.35 16.44
CA ASP A 499 -12.66 -22.42 16.33
C ASP A 499 -11.46 -22.97 17.15
N ARG A 500 -10.49 -23.63 16.49
CA ARG A 500 -9.32 -24.25 17.15
C ARG A 500 -8.15 -23.27 17.29
N TYR A 501 -7.62 -23.12 18.51
CA TYR A 501 -6.39 -22.34 18.76
C TYR A 501 -5.11 -23.18 18.63
N ASN A 502 -5.20 -24.46 19.00
CA ASN A 502 -4.08 -25.39 18.99
C ASN A 502 -4.41 -26.57 18.07
N TYR A 503 -3.46 -26.92 17.20
CA TYR A 503 -3.60 -28.02 16.27
C TYR A 503 -2.79 -29.23 16.75
N GLN A 504 -3.42 -30.39 16.77
CA GLN A 504 -2.74 -31.66 17.06
C GLN A 504 -2.05 -32.19 15.81
N GLU A 505 -0.97 -32.97 15.98
CA GLU A 505 -0.24 -33.54 14.83
C GLU A 505 -1.13 -34.44 13.96
N SER A 506 -2.02 -35.23 14.57
CA SER A 506 -2.95 -36.12 13.85
C SER A 506 -3.88 -35.33 12.92
N TYR A 507 -4.47 -34.24 13.42
CA TYR A 507 -5.28 -33.34 12.60
C TYR A 507 -4.51 -32.78 11.40
N LEU A 508 -3.27 -32.34 11.61
CA LEU A 508 -2.46 -31.74 10.56
C LEU A 508 -2.05 -32.76 9.49
N ARG A 509 -1.78 -34.01 9.89
CA ARG A 509 -1.53 -35.13 8.97
C ARG A 509 -2.76 -35.45 8.13
N ASP A 510 -3.94 -35.52 8.74
CA ASP A 510 -5.19 -35.76 8.01
C ASP A 510 -5.47 -34.60 7.04
N ARG A 511 -5.28 -33.35 7.49
CA ARG A 511 -5.42 -32.16 6.64
C ARG A 511 -4.46 -32.17 5.45
N LEU A 512 -3.20 -32.56 5.66
CA LEU A 512 -2.24 -32.76 4.56
C LEU A 512 -2.75 -33.84 3.60
N THR A 513 -3.26 -34.96 4.11
CA THR A 513 -3.77 -36.07 3.29
C THR A 513 -4.93 -35.61 2.40
N VAL A 514 -5.87 -34.85 2.96
CA VAL A 514 -6.97 -34.24 2.21
C VAL A 514 -6.46 -33.30 1.10
N MET A 515 -5.44 -32.47 1.34
CA MET A 515 -4.85 -31.59 0.32
C MET A 515 -4.27 -32.38 -0.87
N PHE A 516 -3.79 -33.61 -0.68
CA PHE A 516 -3.32 -34.45 -1.79
C PHE A 516 -4.47 -35.13 -2.57
N GLY A 517 -5.70 -35.05 -2.09
CA GLY A 517 -6.86 -35.81 -2.59
C GLY A 517 -7.08 -35.67 -4.09
N GLY A 518 -7.18 -34.45 -4.61
CA GLY A 518 -7.44 -34.23 -6.03
C GLY A 518 -6.34 -34.77 -6.93
N ARG A 519 -5.08 -34.42 -6.64
CA ARG A 519 -3.91 -34.93 -7.39
C ARG A 519 -3.79 -36.46 -7.34
N LEU A 520 -4.14 -37.08 -6.21
CA LEU A 520 -4.11 -38.53 -6.05
C LEU A 520 -5.23 -39.21 -6.83
N ALA A 521 -6.44 -38.65 -6.82
CA ALA A 521 -7.57 -39.14 -7.61
C ALA A 521 -7.26 -39.08 -9.10
N GLU A 522 -6.72 -37.96 -9.59
CA GLU A 522 -6.27 -37.83 -10.98
C GLU A 522 -5.26 -38.92 -11.35
N SER A 523 -4.19 -39.07 -10.55
CA SER A 523 -3.14 -40.06 -10.79
C SER A 523 -3.65 -41.50 -10.76
N LEU A 524 -4.70 -41.80 -10.00
CA LEU A 524 -5.29 -43.14 -9.89
C LEU A 524 -6.26 -43.45 -11.03
N VAL A 525 -6.91 -42.43 -11.60
CA VAL A 525 -7.98 -42.61 -12.59
C VAL A 525 -7.44 -42.43 -14.01
N PHE A 526 -6.63 -41.39 -14.22
CA PHE A 526 -6.12 -40.99 -15.54
C PHE A 526 -4.67 -41.43 -15.78
N GLU A 527 -4.00 -41.98 -14.76
CA GLU A 527 -2.57 -42.34 -14.80
C GLU A 527 -1.64 -41.14 -15.15
N GLU A 528 -2.15 -39.92 -15.02
CA GLU A 528 -1.47 -38.65 -15.25
C GLU A 528 -1.85 -37.65 -14.15
N THR A 529 -1.07 -36.58 -14.00
CA THR A 529 -1.33 -35.51 -13.03
C THR A 529 -1.43 -34.18 -13.74
N SER A 530 -2.40 -33.36 -13.36
CA SER A 530 -2.62 -32.04 -13.93
C SER A 530 -1.87 -30.93 -13.18
N SER A 531 -1.80 -29.75 -13.79
CA SER A 531 -1.35 -28.53 -13.12
C SER A 531 -2.40 -27.94 -12.15
N GLY A 532 -3.62 -28.49 -12.09
CA GLY A 532 -4.70 -28.02 -11.23
C GLY A 532 -4.37 -28.13 -9.73
N ALA A 533 -3.52 -29.07 -9.34
CA ALA A 533 -3.10 -29.30 -7.96
C ALA A 533 -2.00 -28.35 -7.44
N GLU A 534 -1.61 -27.31 -8.19
CA GLU A 534 -0.53 -26.39 -7.79
C GLU A 534 -0.78 -25.75 -6.42
N ASN A 535 -1.99 -25.22 -6.21
CA ASN A 535 -2.36 -24.54 -4.97
C ASN A 535 -2.36 -25.50 -3.77
N ASP A 536 -2.82 -26.74 -3.95
CA ASP A 536 -2.84 -27.72 -2.88
C ASP A 536 -1.43 -28.17 -2.49
N LEU A 537 -0.55 -28.37 -3.47
CA LEU A 537 0.85 -28.67 -3.24
C LEU A 537 1.57 -27.52 -2.53
N GLN A 538 1.29 -26.28 -2.92
CA GLN A 538 1.84 -25.09 -2.25
C GLN A 538 1.40 -25.03 -0.79
N GLN A 539 0.10 -25.17 -0.52
CA GLN A 539 -0.45 -25.15 0.84
C GLN A 539 0.06 -26.31 1.70
N ALA A 540 0.08 -27.53 1.15
CA ALA A 540 0.58 -28.71 1.84
C ALA A 540 2.06 -28.57 2.18
N THR A 541 2.88 -28.06 1.25
CA THR A 541 4.30 -27.81 1.49
C THR A 541 4.51 -26.76 2.58
N GLN A 542 3.75 -25.66 2.57
CA GLN A 542 3.81 -24.64 3.62
C GLN A 542 3.37 -25.18 4.99
N LEU A 543 2.37 -26.05 5.03
CA LEU A 543 1.88 -26.66 6.27
C LEU A 543 2.90 -27.66 6.83
N ALA A 544 3.41 -28.56 5.99
CA ALA A 544 4.47 -29.51 6.36
C ALA A 544 5.72 -28.78 6.86
N ARG A 545 6.12 -27.69 6.18
CA ARG A 545 7.24 -26.84 6.63
C ARG A 545 6.98 -26.23 8.01
N ARG A 546 5.76 -25.77 8.31
CA ARG A 546 5.40 -25.26 9.65
C ARG A 546 5.46 -26.36 10.72
N MET A 547 4.94 -27.56 10.43
CA MET A 547 5.01 -28.72 11.33
C MET A 547 6.46 -29.06 11.69
N VAL A 548 7.31 -29.16 10.67
CA VAL A 548 8.69 -29.61 10.80
C VAL A 548 9.60 -28.52 11.39
N ALA A 549 9.55 -27.29 10.86
CA ALA A 549 10.51 -26.23 11.21
C ALA A 549 10.04 -25.29 12.33
N ARG A 550 8.73 -25.14 12.58
CA ARG A 550 8.22 -24.13 13.53
C ARG A 550 7.55 -24.74 14.76
N TRP A 551 6.77 -25.80 14.58
CA TRP A 551 6.01 -26.42 15.66
C TRP A 551 6.74 -27.59 16.33
N GLY A 552 7.91 -27.98 15.82
CA GLY A 552 8.72 -29.05 16.42
C GLY A 552 8.04 -30.42 16.38
N MET A 553 7.18 -30.67 15.38
CA MET A 553 6.43 -31.93 15.23
C MET A 553 7.24 -33.01 14.50
N ASN A 554 8.56 -32.87 14.43
CA ASN A 554 9.44 -33.83 13.79
C ASN A 554 10.44 -34.42 14.81
N LYS A 555 10.62 -35.74 14.79
CA LYS A 555 11.48 -36.45 15.75
C LYS A 555 12.98 -36.23 15.52
N ARG A 556 13.42 -36.08 14.27
CA ARG A 556 14.85 -35.91 13.92
C ARG A 556 15.33 -34.50 14.21
N ILE A 557 14.50 -33.49 13.95
CA ILE A 557 14.79 -32.09 14.28
C ILE A 557 14.58 -31.83 15.78
N GLY A 558 13.53 -32.42 16.36
CA GLY A 558 13.17 -32.24 17.76
C GLY A 558 12.37 -30.95 18.01
N PRO A 559 12.13 -30.61 19.30
CA PRO A 559 11.28 -29.50 19.71
C PRO A 559 12.01 -28.15 19.63
N MET A 560 12.52 -27.80 18.45
CA MET A 560 13.18 -26.51 18.19
C MET A 560 12.44 -25.72 17.12
N MET A 561 12.47 -24.39 17.24
CA MET A 561 11.97 -23.48 16.21
C MET A 561 13.13 -23.01 15.34
N CYS A 562 13.11 -23.39 14.07
CA CYS A 562 13.98 -22.87 13.03
C CYS A 562 13.28 -21.67 12.39
N ALA A 563 13.65 -20.45 12.80
CA ALA A 563 13.11 -19.24 12.19
C ALA A 563 13.48 -19.18 10.71
N GLN A 564 12.48 -18.88 9.88
CA GLN A 564 12.67 -18.59 8.47
C GLN A 564 12.29 -17.13 8.24
N SER A 565 13.02 -16.45 7.35
CA SER A 565 12.73 -15.07 6.93
C SER A 565 11.24 -14.94 6.67
N GLN A 566 10.54 -14.10 7.44
CA GLN A 566 9.15 -13.79 7.11
C GLN A 566 9.16 -13.08 5.76
N GLU A 567 8.36 -13.57 4.80
CA GLU A 567 8.07 -12.79 3.59
C GLU A 567 7.33 -11.53 4.03
N HIS A 568 8.07 -10.43 4.26
CA HIS A 568 7.46 -9.15 4.53
C HIS A 568 6.84 -8.65 3.22
N PRO A 569 5.50 -8.49 3.13
CA PRO A 569 4.82 -8.14 1.87
C PRO A 569 5.23 -6.80 1.24
N PHE A 570 6.01 -6.00 1.97
CA PHE A 570 6.37 -4.63 1.64
C PHE A 570 7.86 -4.44 1.35
N LEU A 571 8.71 -5.39 1.76
CA LEU A 571 10.09 -5.42 1.31
C LEU A 571 10.05 -6.25 0.04
N GLY A 572 10.34 -5.62 -1.10
CA GLY A 572 10.53 -6.34 -2.35
C GLY A 572 11.37 -7.60 -2.08
N LYS A 573 10.98 -8.71 -2.74
CA LYS A 573 11.71 -9.96 -2.73
C LYS A 573 13.22 -9.68 -2.71
N GLU A 574 13.95 -10.40 -1.84
CA GLU A 574 15.42 -10.57 -1.87
C GLU A 574 16.31 -9.77 -0.89
N MET A 575 15.79 -9.09 0.13
CA MET A 575 16.63 -8.91 1.34
C MET A 575 16.50 -10.17 2.20
N ALA A 576 17.25 -11.20 1.83
CA ALA A 576 17.38 -12.42 2.60
C ALA A 576 17.75 -12.08 4.05
N GLN A 577 16.79 -12.13 4.97
CA GLN A 577 17.16 -12.23 6.38
C GLN A 577 18.01 -13.48 6.51
N GLN A 578 19.16 -13.34 7.16
CA GLN A 578 20.09 -14.43 7.40
C GLN A 578 19.31 -15.58 8.07
N ARG A 579 19.32 -16.77 7.47
CA ARG A 579 18.75 -17.96 8.12
C ARG A 579 19.45 -18.12 9.46
N GLU A 580 18.69 -18.27 10.54
CA GLU A 580 19.24 -18.46 11.90
C GLU A 580 19.78 -19.90 12.14
N HIS A 581 19.87 -20.72 11.08
CA HIS A 581 20.29 -22.12 11.14
C HIS A 581 21.30 -22.46 10.03
N SER A 582 22.06 -23.53 10.22
CA SER A 582 23.07 -24.00 9.26
C SER A 582 22.45 -24.57 7.98
N GLU A 583 23.20 -24.58 6.88
CA GLU A 583 22.79 -25.23 5.63
C GLU A 583 22.53 -26.75 5.81
N GLU A 584 23.27 -27.40 6.72
CA GLU A 584 22.99 -28.79 7.08
C GLU A 584 21.61 -28.97 7.70
N THR A 585 21.21 -28.05 8.59
CA THR A 585 19.87 -28.04 9.19
C THR A 585 18.80 -27.74 8.15
N ALA A 586 19.07 -26.83 7.21
CA ALA A 586 18.15 -26.52 6.11
C ALA A 586 17.92 -27.75 5.21
N ASN A 587 19.00 -28.45 4.83
CA ASN A 587 18.91 -29.69 4.06
C ASN A 587 18.13 -30.78 4.81
N LEU A 588 18.35 -30.92 6.12
CA LEU A 588 17.59 -31.85 6.96
C LEU A 588 16.10 -31.51 7.01
N ILE A 589 15.75 -30.22 7.15
CA ILE A 589 14.36 -29.76 7.11
C ILE A 589 13.69 -30.15 5.78
N ASP A 590 14.35 -29.87 4.65
CA ASP A 590 13.77 -30.17 3.33
C ASP A 590 13.66 -31.68 3.07
N GLU A 591 14.60 -32.49 3.58
CA GLU A 591 14.50 -33.97 3.56
C GLU A 591 13.28 -34.46 4.34
N GLU A 592 13.07 -33.96 5.57
CA GLU A 592 11.95 -34.36 6.42
C GLU A 592 10.60 -33.89 5.88
N ILE A 593 10.53 -32.70 5.28
CA ILE A 593 9.33 -32.22 4.59
C ILE A 593 8.98 -33.17 3.44
N ARG A 594 9.96 -33.54 2.60
CA ARG A 594 9.73 -34.48 1.50
C ARG A 594 9.25 -35.84 2.01
N GLY A 595 9.89 -36.37 3.05
CA GLY A 595 9.51 -37.64 3.67
C GLY A 595 8.08 -37.62 4.20
N LEU A 596 7.69 -36.56 4.93
CA LEU A 596 6.33 -36.39 5.45
C LEU A 596 5.29 -36.34 4.33
N LEU A 597 5.54 -35.57 3.27
CA LEU A 597 4.61 -35.47 2.14
C LEU A 597 4.46 -36.79 1.38
N GLN A 598 5.55 -37.55 1.22
CA GLN A 598 5.52 -38.88 0.60
C GLN A 598 4.75 -39.92 1.43
N GLU A 599 4.91 -39.88 2.76
CA GLU A 599 4.15 -40.74 3.69
C GLU A 599 2.65 -40.47 3.57
N VAL A 600 2.27 -39.19 3.60
CA VAL A 600 0.89 -38.74 3.45
C VAL A 600 0.31 -39.12 2.08
N GLU A 601 1.07 -38.91 0.99
CA GLU A 601 0.66 -39.28 -0.36
C GLU A 601 0.39 -40.79 -0.47
N ALA A 602 1.30 -41.61 0.07
CA ALA A 602 1.15 -43.06 0.04
C ALA A 602 -0.09 -43.53 0.83
N HIS A 603 -0.35 -42.92 1.98
CA HIS A 603 -1.53 -43.21 2.79
C HIS A 603 -2.84 -42.85 2.07
N GLY A 604 -2.93 -41.62 1.54
CA GLY A 604 -4.11 -41.17 0.80
C GLY A 604 -4.37 -42.01 -0.46
N ARG A 605 -3.31 -42.41 -1.17
CA ARG A 605 -3.43 -43.26 -2.36
C ARG A 605 -4.04 -44.62 -2.03
N GLU A 606 -3.63 -45.23 -0.93
CA GLU A 606 -4.17 -46.52 -0.50
C GLU A 606 -5.65 -46.41 -0.13
N LEU A 607 -6.04 -45.36 0.61
CA LEU A 607 -7.44 -45.10 0.94
C LEU A 607 -8.32 -44.92 -0.30
N LEU A 608 -7.90 -44.07 -1.24
CA LEU A 608 -8.65 -43.86 -2.49
C LEU A 608 -8.75 -45.14 -3.33
N LYS A 609 -7.71 -45.97 -3.33
CA LYS A 609 -7.71 -47.25 -4.05
C LYS A 609 -8.68 -48.26 -3.43
N GLN A 610 -8.72 -48.35 -2.09
CA GLN A 610 -9.66 -49.21 -1.37
C GLN A 610 -11.12 -48.79 -1.62
N HIS A 611 -11.37 -47.47 -1.67
CA HIS A 611 -12.69 -46.89 -1.84
C HIS A 611 -12.98 -46.41 -3.28
N ARG A 612 -12.36 -47.02 -4.30
CA ARG A 612 -12.46 -46.57 -5.70
C ARG A 612 -13.90 -46.45 -6.22
N GLN A 613 -14.78 -47.37 -5.83
CA GLN A 613 -16.20 -47.32 -6.22
C GLN A 613 -16.92 -46.09 -5.67
N ALA A 614 -16.59 -45.64 -4.46
CA ALA A 614 -17.16 -44.44 -3.88
C ALA A 614 -16.66 -43.18 -4.60
N LEU A 615 -15.39 -43.17 -5.00
CA LEU A 615 -14.80 -42.09 -5.80
C LEU A 615 -15.50 -41.94 -7.16
N ASP A 616 -15.65 -43.05 -7.89
CA ASP A 616 -16.29 -43.04 -9.21
C ASP A 616 -17.77 -42.61 -9.13
N ALA A 617 -18.49 -43.03 -8.08
CA ALA A 617 -19.88 -42.65 -7.84
C ALA A 617 -20.02 -41.15 -7.51
N LEU A 618 -19.13 -40.60 -6.67
CA LEU A 618 -19.11 -39.18 -6.38
C LEU A 618 -18.83 -38.35 -7.63
N ALA A 619 -17.79 -38.71 -8.41
CA ALA A 619 -17.41 -37.98 -9.60
C ALA A 619 -18.53 -37.97 -10.64
N SER A 620 -19.15 -39.13 -10.91
CA SER A 620 -20.26 -39.24 -11.86
C SER A 620 -21.45 -38.38 -11.44
N THR A 621 -21.81 -38.40 -10.15
CA THR A 621 -22.94 -37.60 -9.65
C THR A 621 -22.61 -36.10 -9.69
N LEU A 622 -21.37 -35.71 -9.38
CA LEU A 622 -20.93 -34.33 -9.45
C LEU A 622 -20.92 -33.79 -10.89
N GLU A 623 -20.60 -34.63 -11.88
CA GLU A 623 -20.69 -34.25 -13.30
C GLU A 623 -22.12 -34.00 -13.76
N GLU A 624 -23.08 -34.78 -13.25
CA GLU A 624 -24.50 -34.64 -13.60
C GLU A 624 -25.15 -33.42 -12.93
N HIS A 625 -24.85 -33.17 -11.65
CA HIS A 625 -25.50 -32.13 -10.84
C HIS A 625 -24.70 -30.83 -10.76
N GLU A 626 -23.43 -30.83 -11.20
CA GLU A 626 -22.44 -29.75 -11.14
C GLU A 626 -22.05 -29.28 -9.73
N THR A 627 -22.92 -29.48 -8.75
CA THR A 627 -22.78 -29.09 -7.35
C THR A 627 -23.51 -30.11 -6.48
N LEU A 628 -22.88 -30.52 -5.38
CA LEU A 628 -23.47 -31.40 -4.37
C LEU A 628 -23.33 -30.78 -2.98
N ASP A 629 -24.40 -30.82 -2.20
CA ASP A 629 -24.41 -30.37 -0.81
C ASP A 629 -24.02 -31.50 0.16
N ALA A 630 -23.61 -31.17 1.38
CA ALA A 630 -23.16 -32.13 2.41
C ALA A 630 -24.07 -33.36 2.57
N GLY A 631 -25.38 -33.14 2.59
CA GLY A 631 -26.36 -34.23 2.74
C GLY A 631 -26.29 -35.24 1.61
N GLU A 632 -26.21 -34.77 0.36
CA GLU A 632 -26.12 -35.62 -0.83
C GLU A 632 -24.78 -36.39 -0.85
N ILE A 633 -23.68 -35.70 -0.53
CA ILE A 633 -22.35 -36.31 -0.43
C ILE A 633 -22.35 -37.44 0.59
N HIS A 634 -22.89 -37.19 1.79
CA HIS A 634 -22.97 -38.19 2.85
C HIS A 634 -23.84 -39.39 2.45
N GLU A 635 -24.97 -39.17 1.78
CA GLU A 635 -25.81 -40.27 1.32
C GLU A 635 -25.09 -41.17 0.30
N ILE A 636 -24.37 -40.58 -0.65
CA ILE A 636 -23.59 -41.32 -1.66
C ILE A 636 -22.48 -42.11 -0.96
N LEU A 637 -21.69 -41.43 -0.14
CA LEU A 637 -20.54 -42.04 0.53
C LEU A 637 -20.96 -43.14 1.49
N HIS A 638 -22.01 -42.95 2.28
CA HIS A 638 -22.51 -43.96 3.20
C HIS A 638 -22.95 -45.24 2.47
N LYS A 639 -23.63 -45.12 1.33
CA LYS A 639 -24.05 -46.28 0.52
C LYS A 639 -22.86 -47.12 0.03
N HIS A 640 -21.76 -46.47 -0.35
CA HIS A 640 -20.60 -47.14 -0.96
C HIS A 640 -19.50 -47.54 0.04
N THR A 641 -19.43 -46.91 1.22
CA THR A 641 -18.44 -47.24 2.27
C THR A 641 -18.96 -48.29 3.25
N ALA A 642 -20.25 -48.29 3.60
CA ALA A 642 -20.83 -49.26 4.54
C ALA A 642 -20.77 -50.71 4.00
N HIS A 643 -20.80 -50.89 2.67
CA HIS A 643 -20.72 -52.22 2.06
C HIS A 643 -19.32 -52.86 2.11
N GLN A 644 -18.27 -52.12 2.43
CA GLN A 644 -16.91 -52.66 2.51
C GLN A 644 -16.52 -53.16 3.90
N HIS A 645 -17.25 -52.79 4.97
CA HIS A 645 -17.01 -53.30 6.33
C HIS A 645 -17.72 -54.62 6.66
N THR A 646 -18.47 -55.20 5.71
CA THR A 646 -19.26 -56.43 5.93
C THR A 646 -18.79 -57.65 5.09
N LEU A 647 -17.54 -57.64 4.61
CA LEU A 647 -16.94 -58.77 3.89
C LEU A 647 -15.63 -59.23 4.55
#